data_AF-A0AA86QS55-F1
#
_entry.id   AF-A0AA86QS55-F1
#
_cell.length_a   1.000
_cell.length_b   1.000
_cell.length_c   1.000
_cell.angle_alpha   90.00
_cell.angle_beta   90.00
_cell.angle_gamma   90.00
#
_symmetry.space_group_name_H-M   'P 1'
#
loop_
_entity.id
_entity.type
_entity.pdbx_description
1 polymer ?
#
loop_
_entity_poly.entity_id
_entity_poly.type
_entity_poly.pdbx_seq_one_letter_code
_entity_poly.pdbx_strand_id
1 'polypeptide(L)'
;MKNQDADVSPALSNDALAQIPKKISLHSQLPAFKDVPANQKTILFISKLRQCNKLVRIDDQELRKLKHLVLYQLLEYINTQNNAFPLDAIPDFFNTVAINIFRQAPKPQAEDEDVYDPEEDEPLVDANWYHLQFVYEMLLRFVYSAQTQQVDYQKAVKRFIDCDFVVKLMQLFNQSDPRERDYVKTILHRVYANIMSLRAFVRLTLKSELQSYFSGAQQHSGICDVLEVLGSIINGYAVPLKPEHTQFLSQCLVPLHRVQFIKHILPQLSYCVSKFIEKEPSLSGYIINQILGFYPRLNSHKEVSLLTEVEELLELVPPEQMIIKNFQQMAEFGIEINHPLQIYKQLFDTVAQAMCSLHFQVAEKSINMISNQKFLLHIQNAYTNFLEIFGERQQTIYEDVEAKIYDSPKNTNFASEMLKQSYNPISILGKALKANSAHWNSNIRFLAEQSLKQLNTLNQREVQLIDQKILSDCILREYKRQSRDAYQVILAQKALENAKQFGTYFKLQATKENINYVPGYQPEIVMTDKVLSSSVPEDPLFCRTEEMSLKYLNISPEFLIGAIEGVMQEYPATPGSPQLTSGVEETEADKCFKRGIDLMNDDTLSNICQKTYKNLVSSTAVTLNETEFIGQKTALIQPQMPTKRLANRRASAGVVMNMGIRRKSVVPLNASALQAKQELDGFEKHKIGKE
;
A
#
# COMPACT_ATOMS: atom_id res chain seq x y z
N MET A 1 -20.65 4.84 59.02
CA MET A 1 -22.09 4.64 58.76
C MET A 1 -22.23 3.36 57.94
N LYS A 2 -23.22 2.54 58.29
CA LYS A 2 -23.31 1.08 58.08
C LYS A 2 -22.87 0.55 56.70
N ASN A 3 -21.98 -0.44 56.72
CA ASN A 3 -21.79 -1.41 55.64
C ASN A 3 -23.15 -2.07 55.35
N GLN A 4 -23.68 -1.85 54.15
CA GLN A 4 -24.70 -2.72 53.59
C GLN A 4 -23.94 -3.89 52.98
N ASP A 5 -23.86 -4.99 53.73
CA ASP A 5 -23.59 -6.30 53.14
C ASP A 5 -24.63 -6.50 52.04
N ALA A 6 -24.18 -6.66 50.80
CA ALA A 6 -25.05 -7.08 49.72
C ALA A 6 -25.61 -8.45 50.12
N ASP A 7 -26.93 -8.53 50.36
CA ASP A 7 -27.68 -9.75 50.57
C ASP A 7 -27.44 -10.70 49.39
N VAL A 8 -26.41 -11.54 49.48
CA VAL A 8 -26.28 -12.71 48.62
C VAL A 8 -27.40 -13.65 49.07
N SER A 9 -28.45 -13.73 48.24
CA SER A 9 -29.55 -14.67 48.45
C SER A 9 -28.99 -16.06 48.79
N PRO A 10 -29.44 -16.72 49.87
CA PRO A 10 -28.90 -18.01 50.28
C PRO A 10 -28.97 -19.00 49.12
N ALA A 11 -27.88 -19.74 48.89
CA ALA A 11 -27.78 -20.71 47.81
C ALA A 11 -28.93 -21.74 47.91
N LEU A 12 -29.57 -22.03 46.78
CA LEU A 12 -30.65 -23.02 46.72
C LEU A 12 -30.11 -24.42 47.02
N SER A 13 -30.91 -25.25 47.68
CA SER A 13 -30.57 -26.67 47.84
C SER A 13 -30.60 -27.38 46.47
N ASN A 14 -29.73 -28.38 46.28
CA ASN A 14 -29.68 -29.17 45.05
C ASN A 14 -31.04 -29.82 44.71
N ASP A 15 -31.83 -30.19 45.72
CA ASP A 15 -33.19 -30.73 45.55
C ASP A 15 -34.16 -29.67 45.01
N ALA A 16 -34.07 -28.42 45.45
CA ALA A 16 -34.90 -27.33 44.95
C ALA A 16 -34.58 -26.98 43.49
N LEU A 17 -33.30 -27.04 43.10
CA LEU A 17 -32.88 -26.85 41.71
C LEU A 17 -33.33 -27.99 40.79
N ALA A 18 -33.30 -29.23 41.27
CA ALA A 18 -33.74 -30.41 40.53
C ALA A 18 -35.26 -30.43 40.26
N GLN A 19 -36.05 -29.78 41.13
CA GLN A 19 -37.51 -29.67 40.97
C GLN A 19 -37.94 -28.66 39.91
N ILE A 20 -37.06 -27.73 39.50
CA ILE A 20 -37.38 -26.78 38.42
C ILE A 20 -37.41 -27.54 37.09
N PRO A 21 -38.51 -27.50 36.31
CA PRO A 21 -38.58 -28.19 35.03
C PRO A 21 -37.46 -27.76 34.08
N LYS A 22 -36.82 -28.74 33.41
CA LYS A 22 -35.73 -28.47 32.45
C LYS A 22 -36.21 -27.75 31.19
N LYS A 23 -37.48 -27.95 30.81
CA LYS A 23 -38.14 -27.26 29.70
C LYS A 23 -39.43 -26.65 30.22
N ILE A 24 -39.61 -25.35 30.00
CA ILE A 24 -40.82 -24.63 30.40
C ILE A 24 -41.44 -24.03 29.15
N SER A 25 -42.72 -24.29 28.95
CA SER A 25 -43.44 -23.77 27.78
C SER A 25 -43.56 -22.25 27.84
N LEU A 26 -43.36 -21.58 26.72
CA LEU A 26 -43.57 -20.14 26.61
C LEU A 26 -45.03 -19.71 26.89
N HIS A 27 -45.99 -20.63 26.74
CA HIS A 27 -47.40 -20.39 27.09
C HIS A 27 -47.68 -20.44 28.59
N SER A 28 -46.74 -20.93 29.40
CA SER A 28 -46.95 -20.97 30.86
C SER A 28 -46.87 -19.55 31.42
N GLN A 29 -47.99 -19.08 31.99
CA GLN A 29 -48.08 -17.76 32.61
C GLN A 29 -47.39 -17.82 33.99
N LEU A 30 -46.11 -17.41 34.02
CA LEU A 30 -45.37 -17.25 35.26
C LEU A 30 -45.66 -15.86 35.88
N PRO A 31 -45.69 -15.74 37.21
CA PRO A 31 -45.98 -14.47 37.90
C PRO A 31 -44.92 -13.39 37.63
N ALA A 32 -45.25 -12.12 37.89
CA ALA A 32 -44.28 -11.03 37.82
C ALA A 32 -43.33 -11.07 39.04
N PHE A 33 -42.12 -10.52 38.89
CA PHE A 33 -41.13 -10.50 39.98
C PHE A 33 -41.56 -9.68 41.20
N LYS A 34 -42.54 -8.77 41.03
CA LYS A 34 -43.11 -7.93 42.10
C LYS A 34 -44.06 -8.72 43.00
N ASP A 35 -44.65 -9.80 42.48
CA ASP A 35 -45.71 -10.56 43.15
C ASP A 35 -45.18 -11.80 43.91
N VAL A 36 -43.86 -12.00 43.89
CA VAL A 36 -43.21 -13.21 44.42
C VAL A 36 -42.24 -12.85 45.57
N PRO A 37 -42.26 -13.60 46.69
CA PRO A 37 -41.35 -13.36 47.82
C PRO A 37 -39.88 -13.57 47.41
N ALA A 38 -38.96 -12.85 48.07
CA ALA A 38 -37.53 -12.85 47.74
C ALA A 38 -36.93 -14.26 47.57
N ASN A 39 -37.32 -15.18 48.44
CA ASN A 39 -36.81 -16.56 48.50
C ASN A 39 -37.16 -17.39 47.25
N GLN A 40 -38.19 -17.01 46.49
CA GLN A 40 -38.64 -17.68 45.27
C GLN A 40 -38.20 -16.95 44.00
N LYS A 41 -37.64 -15.74 44.10
CA LYS A 41 -37.24 -14.94 42.94
C LYS A 41 -36.14 -15.61 42.11
N THR A 42 -35.19 -16.29 42.74
CA THR A 42 -34.15 -17.05 42.03
C THR A 42 -34.74 -18.21 41.22
N ILE A 43 -35.69 -18.96 41.79
CA ILE A 43 -36.40 -20.05 41.11
C ILE A 43 -37.21 -19.50 39.93
N LEU A 44 -37.92 -18.39 40.12
CA LEU A 44 -38.68 -17.71 39.06
C LEU A 44 -37.77 -17.21 37.94
N PHE A 45 -36.61 -16.65 38.30
CA PHE A 45 -35.62 -16.16 37.34
C PHE A 45 -35.08 -17.29 36.46
N ILE A 46 -34.66 -18.41 37.06
CA ILE A 46 -34.26 -19.63 36.34
C ILE A 46 -35.39 -20.13 35.44
N SER A 47 -36.62 -20.15 35.96
CA SER A 47 -37.79 -20.62 35.20
C SER A 47 -38.06 -19.76 33.96
N LYS A 48 -37.96 -18.43 34.08
CA LYS A 48 -38.12 -17.51 32.97
C LYS A 48 -36.98 -17.60 31.95
N LEU A 49 -35.73 -17.80 32.38
CA LEU A 49 -34.61 -18.08 31.47
C LEU A 49 -34.88 -19.35 30.63
N ARG A 50 -35.35 -20.42 31.27
CA ARG A 50 -35.71 -21.67 30.56
C ARG A 50 -36.89 -21.51 29.60
N GLN A 51 -37.82 -20.58 29.85
CA GLN A 51 -38.87 -20.22 28.88
C GLN A 51 -38.28 -19.60 27.61
N CYS A 52 -37.28 -18.72 27.76
CA CYS A 52 -36.63 -18.02 26.65
C CYS A 52 -35.77 -18.93 25.75
N ASN A 53 -35.49 -20.17 26.17
CA ASN A 53 -34.73 -21.15 25.39
C ASN A 53 -35.52 -21.73 24.20
N LYS A 54 -36.82 -21.47 24.10
CA LYS A 54 -37.59 -21.83 22.90
C LYS A 54 -37.30 -20.82 21.78
N LEU A 55 -36.78 -21.31 20.66
CA LEU A 55 -36.69 -20.53 19.42
C LEU A 55 -38.11 -20.37 18.84
N VAL A 56 -38.45 -19.14 18.46
CA VAL A 56 -39.78 -18.78 17.97
C VAL A 56 -39.65 -18.45 16.48
N ARG A 57 -40.55 -18.99 15.66
CA ARG A 57 -40.58 -18.70 14.22
C ARG A 57 -41.04 -17.26 13.99
N ILE A 58 -40.58 -16.67 12.89
CA ILE A 58 -40.90 -15.27 12.52
C ILE A 58 -42.42 -15.08 12.39
N ASP A 59 -43.11 -16.08 11.86
CA ASP A 59 -44.56 -16.05 11.57
C ASP A 59 -45.44 -16.09 12.83
N ASP A 60 -44.92 -16.57 13.97
CA ASP A 60 -45.69 -16.77 15.19
C ASP A 60 -45.69 -15.52 16.08
N GLN A 61 -46.48 -14.52 15.66
CA GLN A 61 -46.53 -13.21 16.33
C GLN A 61 -46.90 -13.29 17.82
N GLU A 62 -47.77 -14.22 18.20
CA GLU A 62 -48.23 -14.37 19.58
C GLU A 62 -47.10 -14.92 20.47
N LEU A 63 -46.41 -15.98 20.06
CA LEU A 63 -45.24 -16.46 20.80
C LEU A 63 -44.12 -15.42 20.81
N ARG A 64 -43.96 -14.61 19.76
CA ARG A 64 -42.94 -13.55 19.75
C ARG A 64 -43.23 -12.46 20.77
N LYS A 65 -44.49 -12.03 20.92
CA LYS A 65 -44.91 -11.08 21.96
C LYS A 65 -44.67 -11.63 23.36
N LEU A 66 -45.03 -12.90 23.59
CA LEU A 66 -44.80 -13.56 24.87
C LEU A 66 -43.31 -13.65 25.21
N LYS A 67 -42.45 -14.06 24.27
CA LYS A 67 -41.00 -14.14 24.49
C LYS A 67 -40.41 -12.77 24.78
N HIS A 68 -40.86 -11.75 24.07
CA HIS A 68 -40.46 -10.37 24.30
C HIS A 68 -40.83 -9.90 25.71
N LEU A 69 -42.06 -10.15 26.17
CA LEU A 69 -42.51 -9.82 27.52
C LEU A 69 -41.64 -10.50 28.60
N VAL A 70 -41.34 -11.78 28.44
CA VAL A 70 -40.52 -12.53 29.41
C VAL A 70 -39.08 -11.97 29.45
N LEU A 71 -38.47 -11.72 28.29
CA LEU A 71 -37.14 -11.11 28.19
C LEU A 71 -37.10 -9.70 28.79
N TYR A 72 -38.14 -8.90 28.56
CA TYR A 72 -38.28 -7.59 29.18
C TYR A 72 -38.35 -7.68 30.71
N GLN A 73 -39.17 -8.59 31.25
CA GLN A 73 -39.29 -8.79 32.69
C GLN A 73 -37.98 -9.28 33.33
N LEU A 74 -37.22 -10.14 32.63
CA LEU A 74 -35.90 -10.57 33.07
C LEU A 74 -34.93 -9.38 33.15
N LEU A 75 -34.91 -8.52 32.11
CA LEU A 75 -34.03 -7.35 32.07
C LEU A 75 -34.43 -6.29 33.12
N GLU A 76 -35.72 -6.02 33.30
CA GLU A 76 -36.24 -5.13 34.35
C GLU A 76 -35.83 -5.65 35.73
N TYR A 77 -35.94 -6.96 35.97
CA TYR A 77 -35.52 -7.54 37.23
C TYR A 77 -34.01 -7.38 37.48
N ILE A 78 -33.17 -7.70 36.49
CA ILE A 78 -31.70 -7.56 36.59
C ILE A 78 -31.31 -6.11 36.91
N ASN A 79 -31.99 -5.13 36.30
CA ASN A 79 -31.82 -3.71 36.62
C ASN A 79 -32.04 -3.41 38.11
N THR A 80 -33.11 -3.95 38.71
CA THR A 80 -33.40 -3.73 40.13
C THR A 80 -32.38 -4.38 41.07
N GLN A 81 -31.62 -5.36 40.58
CA GLN A 81 -30.60 -6.09 41.34
C GLN A 81 -29.18 -5.57 41.07
N ASN A 82 -29.02 -4.31 40.66
CA ASN A 82 -27.72 -3.71 40.30
C ASN A 82 -26.91 -4.57 39.31
N ASN A 83 -27.60 -5.19 38.36
CA ASN A 83 -27.03 -6.11 37.37
C ASN A 83 -26.36 -7.37 37.96
N ALA A 84 -26.61 -7.72 39.22
CA ALA A 84 -26.13 -8.95 39.83
C ALA A 84 -27.05 -10.12 39.49
N PHE A 85 -26.47 -11.26 39.10
CA PHE A 85 -27.21 -12.48 38.81
C PHE A 85 -27.06 -13.43 40.01
N PRO A 86 -28.11 -14.18 40.40
CA PRO A 86 -27.96 -15.24 41.39
C PRO A 86 -26.99 -16.33 40.89
N LEU A 87 -26.10 -16.83 41.75
CA LEU A 87 -25.10 -17.84 41.41
C LEU A 87 -25.73 -19.09 40.77
N ASP A 88 -26.84 -19.56 41.33
CA ASP A 88 -27.57 -20.74 40.87
C ASP A 88 -28.20 -20.56 39.48
N ALA A 89 -28.38 -19.31 39.02
CA ALA A 89 -28.98 -18.99 37.74
C ALA A 89 -27.96 -18.82 36.61
N ILE A 90 -26.67 -18.69 36.92
CA ILE A 90 -25.60 -18.49 35.92
C ILE A 90 -25.58 -19.62 34.87
N PRO A 91 -25.68 -20.93 35.22
CA PRO A 91 -25.67 -21.99 34.22
C PRO A 91 -26.84 -21.88 33.23
N ASP A 92 -28.05 -21.60 33.72
CA ASP A 92 -29.24 -21.43 32.89
C ASP A 92 -29.14 -20.16 32.03
N PHE A 93 -28.54 -19.08 32.54
CA PHE A 93 -28.30 -17.86 31.78
C PHE A 93 -27.36 -18.09 30.59
N PHE A 94 -26.22 -18.74 30.80
CA PHE A 94 -25.30 -19.06 29.70
C PHE A 94 -25.90 -20.05 28.69
N ASN A 95 -26.78 -20.95 29.13
CA ASN A 95 -27.55 -21.78 28.22
C ASN A 95 -28.52 -20.95 27.36
N THR A 96 -29.20 -19.95 27.96
CA THR A 96 -30.03 -19.00 27.21
C THR A 96 -29.22 -18.18 26.20
N VAL A 97 -28.03 -17.71 26.58
CA VAL A 97 -27.09 -17.05 25.65
C VAL A 97 -26.73 -17.99 24.51
N ALA A 98 -26.29 -19.21 24.83
CA ALA A 98 -25.82 -20.16 23.82
C ALA A 98 -26.90 -20.53 22.79
N ILE A 99 -28.14 -20.76 23.23
CA ILE A 99 -29.24 -21.14 22.34
C ILE A 99 -29.71 -19.98 21.46
N ASN A 100 -29.69 -18.74 21.97
CA ASN A 100 -30.25 -17.60 21.26
C ASN A 100 -29.21 -16.86 20.40
N ILE A 101 -27.98 -16.72 20.89
CA ILE A 101 -26.94 -15.88 20.28
C ILE A 101 -26.00 -16.70 19.39
N PHE A 102 -25.44 -17.79 19.91
CA PHE A 102 -24.38 -18.54 19.21
C PHE A 102 -24.94 -19.35 18.03
N ARG A 103 -24.78 -18.79 16.84
CA ARG A 103 -25.22 -19.38 15.57
C ARG A 103 -24.19 -19.10 14.48
N GLN A 104 -24.16 -19.97 13.48
CA GLN A 104 -23.34 -19.76 12.29
C GLN A 104 -23.85 -18.53 11.52
N ALA A 105 -22.92 -17.77 10.95
CA ALA A 105 -23.27 -16.69 10.03
C ALA A 105 -23.99 -17.27 8.80
N PRO A 106 -24.97 -16.54 8.23
CA PRO A 106 -25.52 -16.91 6.93
C PRO A 106 -24.40 -16.96 5.89
N LYS A 107 -24.54 -17.83 4.88
CA LYS A 107 -23.57 -17.87 3.78
C LYS A 107 -23.51 -16.50 3.10
N PRO A 108 -22.34 -16.06 2.60
CA PRO A 108 -22.23 -14.86 1.80
C PRO A 108 -23.22 -14.90 0.64
N GLN A 109 -23.85 -13.77 0.33
CA GLN A 109 -24.86 -13.69 -0.74
C GLN A 109 -24.23 -13.73 -2.13
N ALA A 110 -23.02 -13.20 -2.28
CA ALA A 110 -22.25 -13.24 -3.51
C ALA A 110 -21.41 -14.53 -3.55
N GLU A 111 -21.80 -15.47 -4.41
CA GLU A 111 -20.99 -16.67 -4.69
C GLU A 111 -19.74 -16.33 -5.53
N ASP A 112 -19.79 -15.25 -6.32
CA ASP A 112 -18.71 -14.76 -7.18
C ASP A 112 -18.01 -13.51 -6.59
N GLU A 113 -16.68 -13.52 -6.55
CA GLU A 113 -15.86 -12.40 -6.05
C GLU A 113 -16.08 -11.09 -6.85
N ASP A 114 -16.43 -11.19 -8.14
CA ASP A 114 -16.63 -10.04 -9.03
C ASP A 114 -17.92 -9.23 -8.74
N VAL A 115 -18.83 -9.76 -7.94
CA VAL A 115 -20.12 -9.12 -7.59
C VAL A 115 -20.09 -8.52 -6.18
N TYR A 116 -19.12 -8.88 -5.35
CA TYR A 116 -19.04 -8.42 -3.96
C TYR A 116 -18.45 -7.02 -3.85
N ASP A 117 -19.19 -6.08 -3.27
CA ASP A 117 -18.70 -4.75 -2.91
C ASP A 117 -19.12 -4.40 -1.47
N PRO A 118 -18.19 -4.44 -0.50
CA PRO A 118 -18.52 -4.15 0.90
C PRO A 118 -18.95 -2.69 1.15
N GLU A 119 -18.77 -1.77 0.21
CA GLU A 119 -19.25 -0.40 0.32
C GLU A 119 -20.69 -0.22 -0.17
N GLU A 120 -21.14 -1.01 -1.15
CA GLU A 120 -22.48 -0.90 -1.74
C GLU A 120 -23.48 -1.93 -1.19
N ASP A 121 -22.98 -3.09 -0.73
CA ASP A 121 -23.84 -4.18 -0.25
C ASP A 121 -24.61 -3.80 1.03
N GLU A 122 -25.94 -3.81 0.96
CA GLU A 122 -26.80 -3.53 2.11
C GLU A 122 -26.74 -4.65 3.16
N PRO A 123 -26.49 -4.33 4.44
CA PRO A 123 -26.42 -5.34 5.48
C PRO A 123 -27.79 -5.97 5.75
N LEU A 124 -27.83 -7.30 5.82
CA LEU A 124 -29.04 -8.03 6.21
C LEU A 124 -29.39 -7.78 7.68
N VAL A 125 -30.65 -7.42 7.90
CA VAL A 125 -31.21 -7.16 9.23
C VAL A 125 -31.77 -8.46 9.81
N ASP A 126 -31.41 -8.82 11.05
CA ASP A 126 -31.93 -10.03 11.66
C ASP A 126 -33.40 -9.84 12.10
N ALA A 127 -34.30 -10.67 11.58
CA ALA A 127 -35.73 -10.64 11.89
C ALA A 127 -36.04 -10.87 13.39
N ASN A 128 -35.15 -11.55 14.11
CA ASN A 128 -35.24 -11.84 15.53
C ASN A 128 -34.57 -10.79 16.43
N TRP A 129 -34.09 -9.68 15.85
CA TRP A 129 -33.35 -8.64 16.58
C TRP A 129 -34.03 -8.20 17.88
N TYR A 130 -35.35 -7.98 17.88
CA TYR A 130 -36.11 -7.56 19.06
C TYR A 130 -36.05 -8.54 20.24
N HIS A 131 -35.65 -9.80 20.03
CA HIS A 131 -35.37 -10.75 21.10
C HIS A 131 -33.88 -10.82 21.39
N LEU A 132 -33.05 -10.87 20.35
CA LEU A 132 -31.59 -10.92 20.48
C LEU A 132 -31.05 -9.74 21.28
N GLN A 133 -31.57 -8.53 21.04
CA GLN A 133 -31.18 -7.31 21.75
C GLN A 133 -31.27 -7.48 23.28
N PHE A 134 -32.35 -8.08 23.81
CA PHE A 134 -32.46 -8.29 25.26
C PHE A 134 -31.42 -9.28 25.78
N VAL A 135 -31.13 -10.35 25.02
CA VAL A 135 -30.14 -11.35 25.44
C VAL A 135 -28.74 -10.74 25.42
N TYR A 136 -28.39 -9.97 24.39
CA TYR A 136 -27.14 -9.22 24.31
C TYR A 136 -27.01 -8.18 25.42
N GLU A 137 -28.08 -7.43 25.70
CA GLU A 137 -28.11 -6.44 26.77
C GLU A 137 -27.90 -7.09 28.16
N MET A 138 -28.56 -8.22 28.42
CA MET A 138 -28.33 -9.00 29.64
C MET A 138 -26.90 -9.51 29.73
N LEU A 139 -26.32 -10.01 28.63
CA LEU A 139 -24.94 -10.48 28.57
C LEU A 139 -23.93 -9.35 28.81
N LEU A 140 -24.14 -8.19 28.20
CA LEU A 140 -23.29 -7.01 28.41
C LEU A 140 -23.31 -6.57 29.88
N ARG A 141 -24.49 -6.51 30.49
CA ARG A 141 -24.65 -6.15 31.91
C ARG A 141 -24.02 -7.17 32.84
N PHE A 142 -24.16 -8.45 32.52
CA PHE A 142 -23.51 -9.53 33.27
C PHE A 142 -22.00 -9.39 33.25
N VAL A 143 -21.39 -9.18 32.07
CA VAL A 143 -19.93 -9.01 31.94
C VAL A 143 -19.44 -7.74 32.64
N TYR A 144 -20.24 -6.67 32.61
CA TYR A 144 -19.92 -5.42 33.30
C TYR A 144 -19.95 -5.58 34.83
N SER A 145 -21.00 -6.20 35.37
CA SER A 145 -21.19 -6.33 36.81
C SER A 145 -20.26 -7.39 37.42
N ALA A 146 -19.90 -8.44 36.67
CA ALA A 146 -19.12 -9.55 37.20
C ALA A 146 -17.78 -9.14 37.82
N GLN A 147 -17.14 -8.08 37.32
CA GLN A 147 -15.86 -7.59 37.84
C GLN A 147 -16.00 -6.90 39.20
N THR A 148 -17.15 -6.29 39.49
CA THR A 148 -17.41 -5.52 40.70
C THR A 148 -17.92 -6.38 41.86
N GLN A 149 -18.24 -7.65 41.58
CA GLN A 149 -18.74 -8.62 42.57
C GLN A 149 -17.61 -9.25 43.40
N GLN A 150 -18.00 -9.94 44.47
CA GLN A 150 -17.09 -10.65 45.37
C GLN A 150 -16.24 -11.70 44.64
N VAL A 151 -15.07 -12.02 45.21
CA VAL A 151 -14.06 -12.92 44.59
C VAL A 151 -14.64 -14.30 44.25
N ASP A 152 -15.53 -14.84 45.08
CA ASP A 152 -16.12 -16.16 44.84
C ASP A 152 -17.13 -16.15 43.67
N TYR A 153 -17.84 -15.03 43.48
CA TYR A 153 -18.66 -14.81 42.30
C TYR A 153 -17.79 -14.77 41.03
N GLN A 154 -16.69 -14.02 41.06
CA GLN A 154 -15.76 -13.94 39.94
C GLN A 154 -15.18 -15.32 39.56
N LYS A 155 -14.87 -16.17 40.54
CA LYS A 155 -14.42 -17.55 40.30
C LYS A 155 -15.50 -18.40 39.64
N ALA A 156 -16.77 -18.26 40.05
CA ALA A 156 -17.89 -18.96 39.44
C ALA A 156 -18.10 -18.53 37.97
N VAL A 157 -18.04 -17.22 37.69
CA VAL A 157 -18.20 -16.65 36.34
C VAL A 157 -17.11 -17.11 35.38
N LYS A 158 -15.84 -17.16 35.84
CA LYS A 158 -14.69 -17.58 35.02
C LYS A 158 -14.82 -18.99 34.42
N ARG A 159 -15.71 -19.84 34.95
CA ARG A 159 -15.99 -21.17 34.41
C ARG A 159 -16.86 -21.15 33.15
N PHE A 160 -17.58 -20.05 32.91
CA PHE A 160 -18.51 -19.91 31.78
C PHE A 160 -18.00 -18.97 30.69
N ILE A 161 -17.12 -18.02 31.05
CA ILE A 161 -16.40 -17.18 30.10
C ILE A 161 -14.99 -17.75 29.95
N ASP A 162 -14.87 -18.77 29.11
CA ASP A 162 -13.64 -19.48 28.78
C ASP A 162 -13.19 -19.22 27.33
N CYS A 163 -12.18 -19.96 26.86
CA CYS A 163 -11.70 -19.83 25.49
C CYS A 163 -12.77 -20.21 24.45
N ASP A 164 -13.62 -21.21 24.71
CA ASP A 164 -14.68 -21.63 23.80
C ASP A 164 -15.75 -20.53 23.66
N PHE A 165 -16.12 -19.89 24.77
CA PHE A 165 -16.99 -18.71 24.74
C PHE A 165 -16.41 -17.59 23.86
N VAL A 166 -15.12 -17.31 23.97
CA VAL A 166 -14.46 -16.26 23.16
C VAL A 166 -14.48 -16.61 21.67
N VAL A 167 -14.23 -17.87 21.30
CA VAL A 167 -14.30 -18.31 19.89
C VAL A 167 -15.72 -18.14 19.35
N LYS A 168 -16.74 -18.60 20.08
CA LYS A 168 -18.14 -18.45 19.67
C LYS A 168 -18.57 -16.98 19.59
N LEU A 169 -18.08 -16.13 20.50
CA LEU A 169 -18.32 -14.69 20.45
C LEU A 169 -17.64 -14.06 19.22
N MET A 170 -16.42 -14.49 18.87
CA MET A 170 -15.69 -13.98 17.71
C MET A 170 -16.41 -14.29 16.39
N GLN A 171 -16.94 -15.52 16.25
CA GLN A 171 -17.69 -15.93 15.06
C GLN A 171 -18.90 -15.03 14.75
N LEU A 172 -19.43 -14.32 15.76
CA LEU A 172 -20.57 -13.41 15.59
C LEU A 172 -20.18 -12.08 14.94
N PHE A 173 -18.89 -11.73 14.85
CA PHE A 173 -18.49 -10.58 14.02
C PHE A 173 -18.83 -10.79 12.55
N ASN A 174 -18.97 -12.04 12.09
CA ASN A 174 -19.37 -12.31 10.72
C ASN A 174 -20.90 -12.25 10.48
N GLN A 175 -21.69 -11.85 11.48
CA GLN A 175 -23.12 -11.57 11.28
C GLN A 175 -23.31 -10.27 10.49
N SER A 176 -24.28 -10.26 9.58
CA SER A 176 -24.53 -9.13 8.68
C SER A 176 -25.15 -7.90 9.37
N ASP A 177 -25.88 -8.08 10.48
CA ASP A 177 -26.56 -6.99 11.18
C ASP A 177 -25.56 -6.13 11.99
N PRO A 178 -25.37 -4.84 11.68
CA PRO A 178 -24.39 -3.99 12.37
C PRO A 178 -24.71 -3.80 13.85
N ARG A 179 -25.99 -3.84 14.24
CA ARG A 179 -26.39 -3.65 15.65
C ARG A 179 -25.90 -4.81 16.51
N GLU A 180 -25.91 -6.01 15.95
CA GLU A 180 -25.39 -7.21 16.61
C GLU A 180 -23.88 -7.12 16.79
N ARG A 181 -23.16 -6.73 15.73
CA ARG A 181 -21.70 -6.56 15.79
C ARG A 181 -21.28 -5.53 16.83
N ASP A 182 -22.05 -4.46 17.01
CA ASP A 182 -21.76 -3.43 18.00
C ASP A 182 -21.84 -3.95 19.47
N TYR A 183 -22.81 -4.84 19.75
CA TYR A 183 -22.84 -5.56 21.04
C TYR A 183 -21.68 -6.53 21.19
N VAL A 184 -21.39 -7.33 20.15
CA VAL A 184 -20.26 -8.30 20.16
C VAL A 184 -18.94 -7.58 20.42
N LYS A 185 -18.69 -6.47 19.71
CA LYS A 185 -17.55 -5.55 19.89
C LYS A 185 -17.43 -5.11 21.35
N THR A 186 -18.51 -4.56 21.90
CA THR A 186 -18.52 -4.03 23.27
C THR A 186 -18.29 -5.14 24.30
N ILE A 187 -18.95 -6.29 24.16
CA ILE A 187 -18.83 -7.43 25.06
C ILE A 187 -17.40 -8.00 25.01
N LEU A 188 -16.84 -8.22 23.82
CA LEU A 188 -15.48 -8.74 23.68
C LEU A 188 -14.44 -7.80 24.31
N HIS A 189 -14.56 -6.50 24.07
CA HIS A 189 -13.67 -5.51 24.67
C HIS A 189 -13.75 -5.53 26.21
N ARG A 190 -14.95 -5.68 26.78
CA ARG A 190 -15.13 -5.82 28.24
C ARG A 190 -14.56 -7.13 28.78
N VAL A 191 -14.73 -8.25 28.06
CA VAL A 191 -14.12 -9.53 28.42
C VAL A 191 -12.59 -9.40 28.44
N TYR A 192 -11.99 -8.76 27.44
CA TYR A 192 -10.55 -8.50 27.38
C TYR A 192 -10.06 -7.62 28.55
N ALA A 193 -10.80 -6.56 28.86
CA ALA A 193 -10.45 -5.62 29.92
C ALA A 193 -10.53 -6.28 31.31
N ASN A 194 -11.64 -6.98 31.59
CA ASN A 194 -11.98 -7.51 32.91
C ASN A 194 -11.30 -8.85 33.21
N ILE A 195 -11.19 -9.76 32.22
CA ILE A 195 -10.68 -11.13 32.42
C ILE A 195 -9.26 -11.25 31.89
N MET A 196 -8.30 -10.83 32.72
CA MET A 196 -6.88 -10.75 32.35
C MET A 196 -6.30 -12.08 31.82
N SER A 197 -6.76 -13.22 32.33
CA SER A 197 -6.30 -14.55 31.90
C SER A 197 -6.64 -14.89 30.44
N LEU A 198 -7.65 -14.24 29.85
CA LEU A 198 -8.04 -14.46 28.45
C LEU A 198 -7.35 -13.51 27.47
N ARG A 199 -6.62 -12.48 27.93
CA ARG A 199 -6.06 -11.45 27.05
C ARG A 199 -5.18 -12.01 25.94
N ALA A 200 -4.30 -12.95 26.27
CA ALA A 200 -3.43 -13.59 25.28
C ALA A 200 -4.25 -14.35 24.22
N PHE A 201 -5.27 -15.10 24.65
CA PHE A 201 -6.14 -15.86 23.75
C PHE A 201 -7.01 -14.96 22.87
N VAL A 202 -7.56 -13.87 23.41
CA VAL A 202 -8.33 -12.88 22.63
C VAL A 202 -7.45 -12.24 21.55
N ARG A 203 -6.22 -11.82 21.88
CA ARG A 203 -5.28 -11.26 20.88
C ARG A 203 -4.93 -12.28 19.79
N LEU A 204 -4.71 -13.53 20.17
CA LEU A 204 -4.44 -14.61 19.21
C LEU A 204 -5.63 -14.83 18.28
N THR A 205 -6.84 -14.84 18.81
CA THR A 205 -8.08 -15.04 18.03
C THR A 205 -8.31 -13.86 17.08
N LEU A 206 -8.17 -12.62 17.54
CA LEU A 206 -8.25 -11.42 16.69
C LEU A 206 -7.21 -11.44 15.56
N LYS A 207 -5.96 -11.83 15.88
CA LYS A 207 -4.91 -12.02 14.86
C LYS A 207 -5.32 -13.09 13.84
N SER A 208 -5.86 -14.21 14.29
CA SER A 208 -6.32 -15.29 13.41
C SER A 208 -7.41 -14.84 12.45
N GLU A 209 -8.38 -14.04 12.91
CA GLU A 209 -9.43 -13.48 12.04
C GLU A 209 -8.85 -12.57 10.95
N LEU A 210 -7.94 -11.66 11.31
CA LEU A 210 -7.26 -10.80 10.33
C LEU A 210 -6.45 -11.59 9.30
N GLN A 211 -5.75 -12.65 9.74
CA GLN A 211 -4.97 -13.50 8.85
C GLN A 211 -5.86 -14.34 7.92
N SER A 212 -6.99 -14.84 8.43
CA SER A 212 -8.00 -15.54 7.64
C SER A 212 -8.62 -14.60 6.59
N TYR A 213 -8.95 -13.37 6.98
CA TYR A 213 -9.44 -12.34 6.05
C TYR A 213 -8.42 -12.03 4.95
N PHE A 214 -7.15 -11.82 5.31
CA PHE A 214 -6.08 -11.48 4.38
C PHE A 214 -5.78 -12.60 3.36
N SER A 215 -5.83 -13.86 3.80
CA SER A 215 -5.47 -15.02 2.97
C SER A 215 -6.65 -15.66 2.23
N GLY A 216 -7.88 -15.41 2.68
CA GLY A 216 -9.10 -15.91 2.05
C GLY A 216 -9.68 -14.96 0.99
N ALA A 217 -10.98 -15.12 0.71
CA ALA A 217 -11.74 -14.34 -0.28
C ALA A 217 -12.06 -12.90 0.16
N GLN A 218 -11.50 -12.42 1.29
CA GLN A 218 -11.73 -11.07 1.84
C GLN A 218 -13.21 -10.72 2.06
N GLN A 219 -14.05 -11.73 2.32
CA GLN A 219 -15.45 -11.58 2.71
C GLN A 219 -15.59 -11.78 4.21
N HIS A 220 -15.78 -10.69 4.96
CA HIS A 220 -16.02 -10.73 6.40
C HIS A 220 -16.82 -9.51 6.87
N SER A 221 -18.07 -9.69 7.28
CA SER A 221 -19.01 -8.58 7.53
C SER A 221 -18.60 -7.63 8.67
N GLY A 222 -17.79 -8.09 9.62
CA GLY A 222 -17.37 -7.31 10.80
C GLY A 222 -15.88 -7.05 10.89
N ILE A 223 -15.15 -7.01 9.78
CA ILE A 223 -13.68 -6.87 9.82
C ILE A 223 -13.27 -5.50 10.40
N CYS A 224 -14.05 -4.45 10.10
CA CYS A 224 -13.85 -3.12 10.68
C CYS A 224 -14.11 -3.11 12.19
N ASP A 225 -15.14 -3.82 12.67
CA ASP A 225 -15.43 -3.94 14.10
C ASP A 225 -14.31 -4.69 14.85
N VAL A 226 -13.72 -5.72 14.23
CA VAL A 226 -12.54 -6.43 14.73
C VAL A 226 -11.34 -5.49 14.85
N LEU A 227 -11.09 -4.67 13.82
CA LEU A 227 -10.02 -3.65 13.85
C LEU A 227 -10.28 -2.57 14.91
N GLU A 228 -11.53 -2.18 15.15
CA GLU A 228 -11.88 -1.21 16.20
C GLU A 228 -11.57 -1.75 17.61
N VAL A 229 -11.90 -3.02 17.89
CA VAL A 229 -11.49 -3.68 19.14
C VAL A 229 -9.97 -3.69 19.26
N LEU A 230 -9.27 -4.07 18.19
CA LEU A 230 -7.80 -4.10 18.16
C LEU A 230 -7.19 -2.73 18.43
N GLY A 231 -7.71 -1.66 17.81
CA GLY A 231 -7.26 -0.30 18.04
C GLY A 231 -7.32 0.10 19.53
N SER A 232 -8.42 -0.22 20.20
CA SER A 232 -8.57 0.01 21.65
C SER A 232 -7.57 -0.82 22.48
N ILE A 233 -7.34 -2.08 22.09
CA ILE A 233 -6.34 -2.96 22.72
C ILE A 233 -4.92 -2.40 22.56
N ILE A 234 -4.56 -1.95 21.35
CA ILE A 234 -3.24 -1.38 21.01
C ILE A 234 -3.01 -0.09 21.80
N ASN A 235 -4.02 0.77 21.91
CA ASN A 235 -3.94 1.98 22.74
C ASN A 235 -3.62 1.65 24.22
N GLY A 236 -4.09 0.49 24.71
CA GLY A 236 -3.78 -0.03 26.05
C GLY A 236 -2.40 -0.69 26.20
N TYR A 237 -1.58 -0.79 25.16
CA TYR A 237 -0.24 -1.37 25.27
C TYR A 237 0.67 -0.53 26.16
N ALA A 238 1.44 -1.23 26.98
CA ALA A 238 2.53 -0.67 27.76
C ALA A 238 3.72 -0.37 26.83
N VAL A 239 4.43 0.71 27.13
CA VAL A 239 5.70 1.09 26.49
C VAL A 239 6.84 0.72 27.46
N PRO A 240 7.95 0.10 27.00
CA PRO A 240 8.25 -0.27 25.62
C PRO A 240 7.36 -1.41 25.10
N LEU A 241 7.11 -1.43 23.78
CA LEU A 241 6.31 -2.47 23.16
C LEU A 241 6.99 -3.83 23.31
N LYS A 242 6.17 -4.88 23.50
CA LYS A 242 6.67 -6.25 23.51
C LYS A 242 6.99 -6.70 22.07
N PRO A 243 7.96 -7.62 21.89
CA PRO A 243 8.29 -8.14 20.56
C PRO A 243 7.11 -8.84 19.87
N GLU A 244 6.19 -9.45 20.63
CA GLU A 244 4.94 -9.99 20.08
C GLU A 244 4.07 -8.91 19.41
N HIS A 245 4.09 -7.68 19.92
CA HIS A 245 3.29 -6.58 19.37
C HIS A 245 3.93 -6.00 18.11
N THR A 246 5.26 -5.87 18.07
CA THR A 246 5.97 -5.41 16.87
C THR A 246 5.88 -6.44 15.74
N GLN A 247 5.94 -7.74 16.06
CA GLN A 247 5.65 -8.81 15.11
C GLN A 247 4.21 -8.77 14.60
N PHE A 248 3.23 -8.47 15.47
CA PHE A 248 1.84 -8.32 15.04
C PHE A 248 1.66 -7.14 14.07
N LEU A 249 2.31 -6.00 14.32
CA LEU A 249 2.33 -4.88 13.38
C LEU A 249 2.93 -5.28 12.03
N SER A 250 4.14 -5.86 12.03
CA SER A 250 4.90 -6.14 10.80
C SER A 250 4.33 -7.29 9.97
N GLN A 251 3.78 -8.32 10.60
CA GLN A 251 3.30 -9.54 9.92
C GLN A 251 1.79 -9.56 9.66
N CYS A 252 1.02 -8.68 10.32
CA CYS A 252 -0.44 -8.69 10.22
C CYS A 252 -1.01 -7.33 9.81
N LEU A 253 -0.82 -6.27 10.61
CA LEU A 253 -1.46 -4.97 10.34
C LEU A 253 -0.92 -4.28 9.09
N VAL A 254 0.40 -4.15 8.97
CA VAL A 254 1.01 -3.48 7.81
C VAL A 254 0.72 -4.22 6.49
N PRO A 255 0.78 -5.56 6.42
CA PRO A 255 0.36 -6.29 5.21
C PRO A 255 -1.10 -6.12 4.80
N LEU A 256 -2.03 -5.77 5.71
CA LEU A 256 -3.44 -5.58 5.37
C LEU A 256 -3.67 -4.46 4.34
N HIS A 257 -2.73 -3.53 4.14
CA HIS A 257 -2.82 -2.50 3.09
C HIS A 257 -2.85 -3.07 1.66
N ARG A 258 -2.52 -4.36 1.49
CA ARG A 258 -2.56 -5.04 0.19
C ARG A 258 -3.95 -5.52 -0.22
N VAL A 259 -4.90 -5.64 0.72
CA VAL A 259 -6.24 -6.21 0.45
C VAL A 259 -7.00 -5.43 -0.62
N GLN A 260 -7.85 -6.09 -1.40
CA GLN A 260 -8.61 -5.50 -2.51
C GLN A 260 -9.51 -4.35 -2.04
N PHE A 261 -10.25 -4.56 -0.95
CA PHE A 261 -11.23 -3.61 -0.43
C PHE A 261 -10.63 -2.71 0.66
N ILE A 262 -9.42 -2.21 0.44
CA ILE A 262 -8.69 -1.40 1.44
C ILE A 262 -9.48 -0.18 1.90
N LYS A 263 -10.20 0.50 0.99
CA LYS A 263 -10.97 1.71 1.30
C LYS A 263 -11.98 1.50 2.42
N HIS A 264 -12.64 0.34 2.46
CA HIS A 264 -13.61 -0.03 3.49
C HIS A 264 -12.97 -0.15 4.89
N ILE A 265 -11.77 -0.73 4.97
CA ILE A 265 -11.09 -1.00 6.26
C ILE A 265 -10.12 0.11 6.69
N LEU A 266 -9.78 1.02 5.78
CA LEU A 266 -8.69 1.98 5.96
C LEU A 266 -8.84 2.87 7.20
N PRO A 267 -10.03 3.42 7.54
CA PRO A 267 -10.14 4.28 8.72
C PRO A 267 -9.76 3.56 10.03
N GLN A 268 -10.20 2.31 10.22
CA GLN A 268 -9.90 1.52 11.40
C GLN A 268 -8.47 0.98 11.38
N LEU A 269 -7.94 0.63 10.19
CA LEU A 269 -6.56 0.20 10.03
C LEU A 269 -5.58 1.35 10.31
N SER A 270 -5.82 2.53 9.74
CA SER A 270 -5.04 3.76 9.97
C SER A 270 -5.03 4.13 11.45
N TYR A 271 -6.16 4.01 12.16
CA TYR A 271 -6.20 4.21 13.60
C TYR A 271 -5.27 3.22 14.34
N CYS A 272 -5.30 1.94 13.99
CA CYS A 272 -4.42 0.93 14.60
C CYS A 272 -2.93 1.26 14.36
N VAL A 273 -2.56 1.59 13.13
CA VAL A 273 -1.19 1.95 12.74
C VAL A 273 -0.73 3.23 13.45
N SER A 274 -1.59 4.25 13.51
CA SER A 274 -1.34 5.50 14.21
C SER A 274 -1.04 5.27 15.70
N LYS A 275 -1.76 4.35 16.36
CA LYS A 275 -1.48 4.00 17.76
C LYS A 275 -0.14 3.30 17.96
N PHE A 276 0.38 2.56 16.98
CA PHE A 276 1.74 2.07 17.05
C PHE A 276 2.77 3.21 16.95
N ILE A 277 2.56 4.18 16.05
CA ILE A 277 3.44 5.34 15.89
C ILE A 277 3.47 6.19 17.17
N GLU A 278 2.31 6.47 17.77
CA GLU A 278 2.22 7.24 19.02
C GLU A 278 2.96 6.56 20.19
N LYS A 279 2.90 5.22 20.26
CA LYS A 279 3.53 4.44 21.34
C LYS A 279 5.03 4.28 21.14
N GLU A 280 5.46 4.09 19.90
CA GLU A 280 6.87 3.89 19.55
C GLU A 280 7.22 4.55 18.21
N PRO A 281 7.61 5.84 18.23
CA PRO A 281 7.88 6.61 17.02
C PRO A 281 9.01 6.07 16.13
N SER A 282 9.91 5.23 16.66
CA SER A 282 10.96 4.57 15.87
C SER A 282 10.42 3.60 14.81
N LEU A 283 9.17 3.16 14.93
CA LEU A 283 8.52 2.30 13.94
C LEU A 283 8.01 3.10 12.72
N SER A 284 7.97 4.43 12.78
CA SER A 284 7.41 5.29 11.73
C SER A 284 8.04 5.04 10.36
N GLY A 285 9.37 5.02 10.29
CA GLY A 285 10.10 4.80 9.04
C GLY A 285 9.78 3.44 8.42
N TYR A 286 9.71 2.38 9.24
CA TYR A 286 9.31 1.05 8.79
C TYR A 286 7.89 1.04 8.22
N ILE A 287 6.93 1.60 8.95
CA ILE A 287 5.52 1.64 8.55
C ILE A 287 5.35 2.36 7.21
N ILE A 288 5.88 3.59 7.10
CA ILE A 288 5.73 4.39 5.88
C ILE A 288 6.42 3.70 4.69
N ASN A 289 7.62 3.15 4.88
CA ASN A 289 8.33 2.43 3.82
C ASN A 289 7.52 1.23 3.29
N GLN A 290 6.90 0.46 4.18
CA GLN A 290 6.11 -0.70 3.79
C GLN A 290 4.79 -0.32 3.11
N ILE A 291 4.06 0.67 3.63
CA ILE A 291 2.82 1.16 2.99
C ILE A 291 3.12 1.68 1.58
N LEU A 292 4.19 2.46 1.41
CA LEU A 292 4.64 2.91 0.09
C LEU A 292 5.12 1.75 -0.80
N GLY A 293 5.67 0.69 -0.22
CA GLY A 293 6.01 -0.54 -0.93
C GLY A 293 4.80 -1.29 -1.49
N PHE A 294 3.63 -1.11 -0.86
CA PHE A 294 2.35 -1.67 -1.32
C PHE A 294 1.54 -0.72 -2.20
N TYR A 295 2.13 0.42 -2.62
CA TYR A 295 1.43 1.39 -3.44
C TYR A 295 0.88 0.75 -4.73
N PRO A 296 -0.44 0.77 -4.93
CA PRO A 296 -1.09 0.11 -6.06
C PRO A 296 -0.73 0.82 -7.36
N ARG A 297 -0.68 0.06 -8.46
CA ARG A 297 -0.42 0.59 -9.81
C ARG A 297 -1.59 0.44 -10.79
N LEU A 298 -2.61 -0.32 -10.40
CA LEU A 298 -3.71 -0.73 -11.28
C LEU A 298 -5.10 -0.33 -10.76
N ASN A 299 -5.17 0.32 -9.58
CA ASN A 299 -6.43 0.67 -8.94
C ASN A 299 -6.37 2.08 -8.37
N SER A 300 -6.97 3.04 -9.08
CA SER A 300 -6.95 4.46 -8.73
C SER A 300 -7.67 4.78 -7.41
N HIS A 301 -8.71 4.02 -7.05
CA HIS A 301 -9.37 4.19 -5.75
C HIS A 301 -8.43 3.83 -4.62
N LYS A 302 -7.70 2.71 -4.74
CA LYS A 302 -6.67 2.34 -3.77
C LYS A 302 -5.52 3.35 -3.71
N GLU A 303 -5.09 3.90 -4.85
CA GLU A 303 -4.07 4.95 -4.90
C GLU A 303 -4.48 6.15 -4.04
N VAL A 304 -5.71 6.66 -4.23
CA VAL A 304 -6.25 7.77 -3.43
C VAL A 304 -6.36 7.40 -1.95
N SER A 305 -6.84 6.19 -1.64
CA SER A 305 -6.95 5.69 -0.27
C SER A 305 -5.59 5.66 0.45
N LEU A 306 -4.56 5.03 -0.14
CA LEU A 306 -3.24 4.99 0.49
C LEU A 306 -2.55 6.36 0.55
N LEU A 307 -2.73 7.24 -0.45
CA LEU A 307 -2.22 8.62 -0.35
C LEU A 307 -2.90 9.38 0.80
N THR A 308 -4.18 9.11 1.04
CA THR A 308 -4.92 9.73 2.16
C THR A 308 -4.36 9.28 3.50
N GLU A 309 -4.18 7.97 3.68
CA GLU A 309 -3.58 7.45 4.91
C GLU A 309 -2.14 7.92 5.10
N VAL A 310 -1.30 7.89 4.06
CA VAL A 310 0.09 8.38 4.17
C VAL A 310 0.12 9.85 4.58
N GLU A 311 -0.77 10.69 4.04
CA GLU A 311 -0.88 12.08 4.47
C GLU A 311 -1.26 12.19 5.96
N GLU A 312 -2.26 11.44 6.42
CA GLU A 312 -2.70 11.42 7.82
C GLU A 312 -1.60 10.92 8.78
N LEU A 313 -0.90 9.85 8.41
CA LEU A 313 0.20 9.30 9.21
C LEU A 313 1.36 10.30 9.32
N LEU A 314 1.69 11.03 8.25
CA LEU A 314 2.72 12.07 8.27
C LEU A 314 2.38 13.25 9.20
N GLU A 315 1.12 13.45 9.59
CA GLU A 315 0.79 14.44 10.63
C GLU A 315 1.33 14.05 12.01
N LEU A 316 1.44 12.73 12.26
CA LEU A 316 1.90 12.15 13.51
C LEU A 316 3.41 11.85 13.51
N VAL A 317 3.98 11.54 12.35
CA VAL A 317 5.38 11.11 12.23
C VAL A 317 6.34 12.29 12.43
N PRO A 318 7.26 12.23 13.41
CA PRO A 318 8.32 13.23 13.52
C PRO A 318 9.27 13.14 12.30
N PRO A 319 9.66 14.28 11.68
CA PRO A 319 10.52 14.28 10.50
C PRO A 319 11.87 13.56 10.68
N GLU A 320 12.39 13.51 11.91
CA GLU A 320 13.64 12.84 12.26
C GLU A 320 13.55 11.31 12.16
N GLN A 321 12.35 10.73 12.37
CA GLN A 321 12.12 9.28 12.34
C GLN A 321 12.05 8.72 10.90
N MET A 322 11.90 9.60 9.91
CA MET A 322 11.94 9.26 8.49
C MET A 322 13.38 9.19 7.95
N ILE A 323 14.36 9.64 8.74
CA ILE A 323 15.79 9.56 8.41
C ILE A 323 16.36 8.31 9.08
N ILE A 324 16.96 7.44 8.27
CA ILE A 324 17.51 6.20 8.79
C ILE A 324 18.89 6.46 9.37
N LYS A 325 18.96 6.42 10.69
CA LYS A 325 20.22 6.53 11.44
C LYS A 325 20.85 5.17 11.72
N ASN A 326 20.03 4.13 11.88
CA ASN A 326 20.48 2.76 12.18
C ASN A 326 19.97 1.77 11.12
N PHE A 327 20.84 1.42 10.17
CA PHE A 327 20.52 0.46 9.11
C PHE A 327 20.23 -0.95 9.66
N GLN A 328 20.84 -1.33 10.79
CA GLN A 328 20.64 -2.66 11.38
C GLN A 328 19.21 -2.85 11.87
N GLN A 329 18.61 -1.80 12.44
CA GLN A 329 17.21 -1.84 12.90
C GLN A 329 16.24 -2.12 11.74
N MET A 330 16.52 -1.59 10.55
CA MET A 330 15.68 -1.83 9.36
C MET A 330 15.91 -3.22 8.76
N ALA A 331 17.14 -3.73 8.86
CA ALA A 331 17.48 -5.10 8.46
C ALA A 331 16.78 -6.16 9.34
N GLU A 332 16.55 -5.90 10.63
CA GLU A 332 15.75 -6.78 11.51
C GLU A 332 14.31 -6.97 11.00
N PHE A 333 13.79 -5.97 10.28
CA PHE A 333 12.49 -6.03 9.62
C PHE A 333 12.57 -6.51 8.16
N GLY A 334 13.73 -6.98 7.69
CA GLY A 334 13.94 -7.50 6.34
C GLY A 334 13.98 -6.43 5.24
N ILE A 335 14.25 -5.17 5.59
CA ILE A 335 14.37 -4.08 4.63
C ILE A 335 15.84 -3.76 4.41
N GLU A 336 16.34 -4.00 3.19
CA GLU A 336 17.66 -3.57 2.77
C GLU A 336 17.64 -2.08 2.40
N ILE A 337 18.36 -1.27 3.17
CA ILE A 337 18.43 0.17 2.93
C ILE A 337 19.87 0.60 2.77
N ASN A 338 20.13 1.28 1.65
CA ASN A 338 21.47 1.65 1.22
C ASN A 338 21.76 3.15 1.41
N HIS A 339 20.76 3.95 1.80
CA HIS A 339 20.90 5.40 1.96
C HIS A 339 20.00 5.95 3.08
N PRO A 340 20.46 6.91 3.91
CA PRO A 340 19.69 7.45 5.03
C PRO A 340 18.38 8.16 4.63
N LEU A 341 18.33 8.73 3.40
CA LEU A 341 17.15 9.41 2.84
C LEU A 341 16.23 8.50 2.00
N GLN A 342 16.43 7.18 2.03
CA GLN A 342 15.73 6.28 1.09
C GLN A 342 14.20 6.29 1.28
N ILE A 343 13.71 6.39 2.53
CA ILE A 343 12.26 6.47 2.81
C ILE A 343 11.67 7.76 2.26
N TYR A 344 12.35 8.90 2.51
CA TYR A 344 11.94 10.18 1.94
C TYR A 344 11.94 10.16 0.41
N LYS A 345 12.98 9.59 -0.20
CA LYS A 345 13.04 9.43 -1.65
C LYS A 345 11.85 8.63 -2.16
N GLN A 346 11.57 7.47 -1.56
CA GLN A 346 10.43 6.64 -1.96
C GLN A 346 9.09 7.37 -1.80
N LEU A 347 8.91 8.13 -0.71
CA LEU A 347 7.72 8.95 -0.48
C LEU A 347 7.56 9.98 -1.60
N PHE A 348 8.58 10.79 -1.88
CA PHE A 348 8.50 11.85 -2.87
C PHE A 348 8.41 11.32 -4.31
N ASP A 349 9.07 10.20 -4.62
CA ASP A 349 8.95 9.53 -5.92
C ASP A 349 7.52 9.02 -6.14
N THR A 350 6.92 8.39 -5.12
CA THR A 350 5.52 7.88 -5.18
C THR A 350 4.53 9.03 -5.35
N VAL A 351 4.69 10.10 -4.57
CA VAL A 351 3.85 11.31 -4.67
C VAL A 351 4.03 11.99 -6.03
N ALA A 352 5.26 12.13 -6.53
CA ALA A 352 5.54 12.72 -7.84
C ALA A 352 4.93 11.90 -8.99
N GLN A 353 4.98 10.57 -8.91
CA GLN A 353 4.29 9.69 -9.87
C GLN A 353 2.77 9.89 -9.82
N ALA A 354 2.20 9.95 -8.62
CA ALA A 354 0.77 10.19 -8.44
C ALA A 354 0.32 11.57 -8.96
N MET A 355 1.14 12.61 -8.77
CA MET A 355 0.87 13.96 -9.33
C MET A 355 0.76 13.94 -10.84
N CYS A 356 1.54 13.08 -11.49
CA CYS A 356 1.58 12.90 -12.94
C CYS A 356 0.55 11.88 -13.46
N SER A 357 -0.36 11.36 -12.61
CA SER A 357 -1.40 10.43 -13.02
C SER A 357 -2.42 11.08 -13.96
N LEU A 358 -2.86 10.35 -14.98
CA LEU A 358 -3.96 10.79 -15.85
C LEU A 358 -5.32 10.76 -15.15
N HIS A 359 -5.42 10.00 -14.05
CA HIS A 359 -6.63 9.92 -13.25
C HIS A 359 -6.72 11.15 -12.34
N PHE A 360 -7.67 12.04 -12.65
CA PHE A 360 -7.70 13.37 -12.02
C PHE A 360 -7.81 13.33 -10.50
N GLN A 361 -8.51 12.35 -9.89
CA GLN A 361 -8.63 12.27 -8.42
C GLN A 361 -7.29 11.93 -7.74
N VAL A 362 -6.44 11.14 -8.41
CA VAL A 362 -5.11 10.75 -7.89
C VAL A 362 -4.18 11.95 -7.98
N ALA A 363 -4.15 12.61 -9.14
CA ALA A 363 -3.37 13.83 -9.35
C ALA A 363 -3.81 14.95 -8.39
N GLU A 364 -5.12 15.16 -8.23
CA GLU A 364 -5.67 16.17 -7.31
C GLU A 364 -5.28 15.89 -5.86
N LYS A 365 -5.48 14.66 -5.38
CA LYS A 365 -5.10 14.28 -4.01
C LYS A 365 -3.61 14.47 -3.75
N SER A 366 -2.75 13.98 -4.64
CA SER A 366 -1.29 14.07 -4.49
C SER A 366 -0.76 15.50 -4.57
N ILE A 367 -1.28 16.34 -5.47
CA ILE A 367 -0.90 17.77 -5.56
C ILE A 367 -1.33 18.52 -4.29
N ASN A 368 -2.54 18.23 -3.78
CA ASN A 368 -3.06 18.86 -2.57
C ASN A 368 -2.24 18.56 -1.32
N MET A 369 -1.50 17.43 -1.28
CA MET A 369 -0.57 17.14 -0.16
C MET A 369 0.48 18.25 0.04
N ILE A 370 0.89 18.97 -1.02
CA ILE A 370 1.84 20.09 -0.89
C ILE A 370 1.23 21.25 -0.09
N SER A 371 -0.09 21.40 -0.10
CA SER A 371 -0.77 22.42 0.71
C SER A 371 -0.77 22.07 2.21
N ASN A 372 -0.46 20.83 2.58
CA ASN A 372 -0.38 20.41 3.97
C ASN A 372 0.93 20.92 4.61
N GLN A 373 0.80 21.67 5.70
CA GLN A 373 1.95 22.25 6.42
C GLN A 373 2.91 21.19 6.96
N LYS A 374 2.40 20.04 7.42
CA LYS A 374 3.24 18.94 7.91
C LYS A 374 4.03 18.29 6.79
N PHE A 375 3.41 18.10 5.63
CA PHE A 375 4.11 17.61 4.45
C PHE A 375 5.22 18.57 3.98
N LEU A 376 4.97 19.90 4.02
CA LEU A 376 6.01 20.91 3.74
C LEU A 376 7.17 20.84 4.74
N LEU A 377 6.90 20.59 6.02
CA LEU A 377 7.94 20.39 7.03
C LEU A 377 8.80 19.16 6.72
N HIS A 378 8.19 18.06 6.27
CA HIS A 378 8.91 16.87 5.82
C HIS A 378 9.79 17.16 4.59
N ILE A 379 9.29 17.94 3.62
CA ILE A 379 10.09 18.39 2.46
C ILE A 379 11.30 19.21 2.92
N GLN A 380 11.07 20.18 3.82
CA GLN A 380 12.13 21.04 4.33
C GLN A 380 13.20 20.23 5.08
N ASN A 381 12.78 19.33 5.97
CA ASN A 381 13.70 18.48 6.72
C ASN A 381 14.47 17.50 5.82
N ALA A 382 13.81 16.91 4.82
CA ALA A 382 14.50 16.08 3.84
C ALA A 382 15.51 16.90 3.02
N TYR A 383 15.18 18.15 2.69
CA TYR A 383 16.05 19.04 1.93
C TYR A 383 17.27 19.50 2.74
N THR A 384 17.12 19.83 4.03
CA THR A 384 18.25 20.18 4.90
C THR A 384 19.22 19.02 5.06
N ASN A 385 18.71 17.80 5.30
CA ASN A 385 19.55 16.61 5.41
C ASN A 385 20.19 16.22 4.06
N PHE A 386 19.49 16.46 2.95
CA PHE A 386 20.09 16.36 1.61
C PHE A 386 21.30 17.29 1.48
N LEU A 387 21.20 18.54 1.93
CA LEU A 387 22.32 19.47 1.94
C LEU A 387 23.42 19.07 2.93
N GLU A 388 23.12 18.47 4.07
CA GLU A 388 24.16 17.98 4.99
C GLU A 388 24.94 16.81 4.38
N ILE A 389 24.23 15.85 3.78
CA ILE A 389 24.85 14.64 3.20
C ILE A 389 25.62 14.95 1.91
N PHE A 390 25.08 15.84 1.06
CA PHE A 390 25.63 16.10 -0.27
C PHE A 390 26.26 17.49 -0.44
N GLY A 391 26.01 18.42 0.49
CA GLY A 391 26.27 19.86 0.35
C GLY A 391 27.52 20.41 1.03
N GLU A 392 28.32 19.63 1.78
CA GLU A 392 29.66 20.05 2.24
C GLU A 392 30.68 20.28 1.09
N ARG A 393 30.27 20.23 -0.18
CA ARG A 393 31.09 20.65 -1.34
C ARG A 393 30.54 21.82 -2.16
N GLN A 394 29.38 22.38 -1.85
CA GLN A 394 28.78 23.42 -2.72
C GLN A 394 29.11 24.87 -2.32
N GLN A 395 29.58 25.14 -1.10
CA GLN A 395 29.93 26.52 -0.70
C GLN A 395 31.22 27.05 -1.33
N THR A 396 32.10 26.20 -1.86
CA THR A 396 33.37 26.65 -2.49
C THR A 396 33.40 26.49 -4.00
N ILE A 397 32.35 25.95 -4.62
CA ILE A 397 32.35 25.71 -6.07
C ILE A 397 31.57 26.79 -6.82
N TYR A 398 30.40 27.24 -6.35
CA TYR A 398 29.58 28.15 -7.16
C TYR A 398 29.94 29.65 -7.10
N GLU A 399 30.74 30.11 -6.12
CA GLU A 399 31.31 31.47 -6.19
C GLU A 399 32.50 31.55 -7.16
N ASP A 400 33.12 30.41 -7.51
CA ASP A 400 34.25 30.35 -8.44
C ASP A 400 33.86 29.87 -9.86
N VAL A 401 32.62 29.42 -10.08
CA VAL A 401 32.18 28.80 -11.35
C VAL A 401 31.83 29.81 -12.44
N GLU A 402 31.39 31.03 -12.12
CA GLU A 402 31.26 32.07 -13.15
C GLU A 402 32.64 32.56 -13.65
N ALA A 403 33.71 32.37 -12.87
CA ALA A 403 35.05 32.84 -13.19
C ALA A 403 36.05 31.76 -13.67
N LYS A 404 35.77 30.45 -13.51
CA LYS A 404 36.73 29.37 -13.83
C LYS A 404 36.22 28.25 -14.75
N ILE A 405 35.11 28.43 -15.47
CA ILE A 405 34.67 27.47 -16.50
C ILE A 405 35.60 27.44 -17.74
N TYR A 406 36.53 28.38 -17.89
CA TYR A 406 37.35 28.50 -19.10
C TYR A 406 38.65 27.69 -19.14
N ASP A 407 39.10 27.05 -18.05
CA ASP A 407 40.30 26.22 -18.12
C ASP A 407 40.28 25.08 -17.08
N SER A 408 40.36 23.84 -17.58
CA SER A 408 40.57 22.55 -16.88
C SER A 408 39.32 21.67 -16.61
N PRO A 409 39.30 20.42 -17.12
CA PRO A 409 38.29 19.42 -16.79
C PRO A 409 38.65 18.78 -15.44
N LYS A 410 38.01 19.22 -14.36
CA LYS A 410 38.04 18.48 -13.09
C LYS A 410 36.72 17.75 -12.88
N ASN A 411 36.75 16.46 -13.21
CA ASN A 411 35.85 15.35 -12.86
C ASN A 411 34.77 15.66 -11.80
N THR A 412 33.60 16.12 -12.24
CA THR A 412 32.33 15.73 -11.62
C THR A 412 31.57 14.85 -12.61
N ASN A 413 31.46 13.57 -12.30
CA ASN A 413 30.75 12.61 -13.16
C ASN A 413 29.27 13.03 -13.22
N PHE A 414 28.77 13.41 -14.39
CA PHE A 414 27.37 13.84 -14.61
C PHE A 414 26.35 12.83 -14.06
N ALA A 415 26.62 11.53 -14.20
CA ALA A 415 25.81 10.46 -13.63
C ALA A 415 25.77 10.47 -12.09
N SER A 416 26.90 10.80 -11.43
CA SER A 416 26.99 10.91 -9.97
C SER A 416 26.22 12.14 -9.46
N GLU A 417 26.31 13.29 -10.13
CA GLU A 417 25.52 14.47 -9.77
C GLU A 417 24.02 14.22 -9.94
N MET A 418 23.60 13.54 -10.99
CA MET A 418 22.20 13.19 -11.21
C MET A 418 21.67 12.20 -10.17
N LEU A 419 22.48 11.21 -9.75
CA LEU A 419 22.15 10.32 -8.64
C LEU A 419 21.94 11.10 -7.33
N LYS A 420 22.76 12.11 -7.05
CA LYS A 420 22.55 13.00 -5.89
C LYS A 420 21.22 13.75 -6.04
N GLN A 421 20.94 14.33 -7.20
CA GLN A 421 19.68 15.03 -7.46
C GLN A 421 18.43 14.14 -7.33
N SER A 422 18.57 12.81 -7.45
CA SER A 422 17.48 11.85 -7.20
C SER A 422 17.04 11.76 -5.73
N TYR A 423 17.79 12.37 -4.79
CA TYR A 423 17.42 12.49 -3.38
C TYR A 423 16.95 13.91 -3.00
N ASN A 424 16.95 14.85 -3.94
CA ASN A 424 16.53 16.22 -3.68
C ASN A 424 14.99 16.32 -3.78
N PRO A 425 14.27 16.52 -2.66
CA PRO A 425 12.82 16.47 -2.64
C PRO A 425 12.16 17.59 -3.46
N ILE A 426 12.77 18.78 -3.48
CA ILE A 426 12.26 19.94 -4.24
C ILE A 426 12.40 19.68 -5.74
N SER A 427 13.50 19.07 -6.16
CA SER A 427 13.72 18.65 -7.54
C SER A 427 12.69 17.60 -7.98
N ILE A 428 12.48 16.54 -7.17
CA ILE A 428 11.55 15.46 -7.49
C ILE A 428 10.11 15.99 -7.68
N LEU A 429 9.60 16.70 -6.68
CA LEU A 429 8.23 17.23 -6.70
C LEU A 429 8.07 18.36 -7.73
N GLY A 430 9.07 19.25 -7.82
CA GLY A 430 9.05 20.38 -8.74
C GLY A 430 9.00 19.95 -10.21
N LYS A 431 9.75 18.89 -10.58
CA LYS A 431 9.69 18.28 -11.92
C LYS A 431 8.28 17.78 -12.26
N ALA A 432 7.64 17.08 -11.33
CA ALA A 432 6.27 16.57 -11.51
C ALA A 432 5.23 17.69 -11.67
N LEU A 433 5.32 18.73 -10.83
CA LEU A 433 4.41 19.89 -10.93
C LEU A 433 4.56 20.64 -12.25
N LYS A 434 5.79 20.86 -12.74
CA LYS A 434 6.00 21.52 -14.04
C LYS A 434 5.52 20.67 -15.20
N ALA A 435 5.69 19.34 -15.13
CA ALA A 435 5.15 18.42 -16.14
C ALA A 435 3.62 18.54 -16.26
N ASN A 436 2.91 18.80 -15.15
CA ASN A 436 1.45 18.96 -15.15
C ASN A 436 0.93 20.18 -15.92
N SER A 437 1.78 21.13 -16.33
CA SER A 437 1.41 22.19 -17.28
C SER A 437 0.80 21.64 -18.59
N ALA A 438 1.21 20.43 -18.98
CA ALA A 438 0.73 19.71 -20.16
C ALA A 438 -0.53 18.85 -19.91
N HIS A 439 -1.05 18.82 -18.68
CA HIS A 439 -2.15 17.96 -18.25
C HIS A 439 -3.49 18.35 -18.91
N TRP A 440 -4.34 17.36 -19.21
CA TRP A 440 -5.60 17.56 -19.93
C TRP A 440 -6.66 18.32 -19.11
N ASN A 441 -6.66 18.14 -17.78
CA ASN A 441 -7.57 18.81 -16.85
C ASN A 441 -7.01 20.18 -16.44
N SER A 442 -7.81 21.25 -16.62
CA SER A 442 -7.46 22.62 -16.24
C SER A 442 -7.30 22.84 -14.74
N ASN A 443 -8.08 22.13 -13.91
CA ASN A 443 -8.00 22.29 -12.46
C ASN A 443 -6.66 21.76 -11.93
N ILE A 444 -6.20 20.62 -12.46
CA ILE A 444 -4.89 20.04 -12.12
C ILE A 444 -3.76 20.99 -12.50
N ARG A 445 -3.84 21.64 -13.68
CA ARG A 445 -2.87 22.67 -14.08
C ARG A 445 -2.80 23.83 -13.09
N PHE A 446 -3.97 24.35 -12.71
CA PHE A 446 -4.06 25.43 -11.73
C PHE A 446 -3.52 25.03 -10.36
N LEU A 447 -3.90 23.86 -9.85
CA LEU A 447 -3.39 23.33 -8.58
C LEU A 447 -1.87 23.15 -8.62
N ALA A 448 -1.34 22.60 -9.71
CA ALA A 448 0.10 22.41 -9.87
C ALA A 448 0.86 23.75 -9.84
N GLU A 449 0.34 24.79 -10.49
CA GLU A 449 0.91 26.14 -10.43
C GLU A 449 0.86 26.74 -9.02
N GLN A 450 -0.21 26.50 -8.25
CA GLN A 450 -0.30 26.95 -6.86
C GLN A 450 0.71 26.23 -5.97
N SER A 451 0.81 24.90 -6.06
CA SER A 451 1.77 24.10 -5.30
C SER A 451 3.22 24.43 -5.66
N LEU A 452 3.49 24.78 -6.92
CA LEU A 452 4.84 25.22 -7.33
C LEU A 452 5.24 26.53 -6.62
N LYS A 453 4.28 27.46 -6.43
CA LYS A 453 4.53 28.70 -5.66
C LYS A 453 4.86 28.39 -4.20
N GLN A 454 4.21 27.39 -3.60
CA GLN A 454 4.54 26.95 -2.24
C GLN A 454 5.96 26.38 -2.17
N LEU A 455 6.36 25.50 -3.10
CA LEU A 455 7.76 25.03 -3.17
C LEU A 455 8.76 26.18 -3.38
N ASN A 456 8.39 27.19 -4.16
CA ASN A 456 9.24 28.37 -4.39
C ASN A 456 9.51 29.15 -3.09
N THR A 457 8.57 29.16 -2.15
CA THR A 457 8.79 29.77 -0.82
C THR A 457 9.76 28.99 0.06
N LEU A 458 9.91 27.67 -0.15
CA LEU A 458 10.89 26.86 0.57
C LEU A 458 12.31 27.11 0.05
N ASN A 459 12.51 27.08 -1.26
CA ASN A 459 13.80 27.40 -1.87
C ASN A 459 13.66 27.89 -3.32
N GLN A 460 13.78 29.20 -3.50
CA GLN A 460 13.64 29.85 -4.80
C GLN A 460 14.70 29.39 -5.81
N ARG A 461 15.96 29.23 -5.38
CA ARG A 461 17.07 28.87 -6.26
C ARG A 461 16.87 27.48 -6.85
N GLU A 462 16.45 26.53 -6.02
CA GLU A 462 16.18 25.16 -6.47
C GLU A 462 15.02 25.09 -7.47
N VAL A 463 13.95 25.87 -7.24
CA VAL A 463 12.79 25.92 -8.13
C VAL A 463 13.11 26.54 -9.49
N GLN A 464 13.97 27.57 -9.52
CA GLN A 464 14.45 28.18 -10.76
C GLN A 464 15.23 27.20 -11.63
N LEU A 465 16.00 26.30 -11.03
CA LEU A 465 16.82 25.31 -11.75
C LEU A 465 16.02 24.10 -12.26
N ILE A 466 14.72 23.96 -11.93
CA ILE A 466 13.93 22.78 -12.32
C ILE A 466 13.95 22.54 -13.83
N ASP A 467 13.84 23.58 -14.67
CA ASP A 467 13.76 23.38 -16.14
C ASP A 467 15.04 22.80 -16.70
N GLN A 468 16.18 23.27 -16.18
CA GLN A 468 17.50 22.73 -16.50
C GLN A 468 17.63 21.27 -16.03
N LYS A 469 17.08 20.95 -14.85
CA LYS A 469 17.05 19.60 -14.30
C LYS A 469 16.11 18.66 -15.06
N ILE A 470 14.99 19.15 -15.61
CA ILE A 470 14.11 18.37 -16.48
C ILE A 470 14.83 18.07 -17.79
N LEU A 471 15.45 19.08 -18.41
CA LEU A 471 16.16 18.92 -19.68
C LEU A 471 17.32 17.92 -19.54
N SER A 472 18.14 18.04 -18.51
CA SER A 472 19.25 17.11 -18.24
C SER A 472 18.78 15.67 -17.97
N ASP A 473 17.68 15.49 -17.21
CA ASP A 473 17.07 14.17 -17.03
C ASP A 473 16.59 13.57 -18.35
N CYS A 474 15.91 14.35 -19.21
CA CYS A 474 15.44 13.89 -20.51
C CYS A 474 16.60 13.44 -21.42
N ILE A 475 17.67 14.24 -21.50
CA ILE A 475 18.88 13.89 -22.28
C ILE A 475 19.51 12.60 -21.73
N LEU A 476 19.68 12.51 -20.41
CA LEU A 476 20.32 11.36 -19.77
C LEU A 476 19.55 10.07 -20.00
N ARG A 477 18.21 10.10 -19.85
CA ARG A 477 17.36 8.92 -20.04
C ARG A 477 17.39 8.46 -21.49
N GLU A 478 17.26 9.39 -22.44
CA GLU A 478 17.29 9.05 -23.85
C GLU A 478 18.67 8.53 -24.26
N TYR A 479 19.77 9.12 -23.76
CA TYR A 479 21.12 8.58 -23.96
C TYR A 479 21.26 7.15 -23.43
N LYS A 480 20.84 6.91 -22.17
CA LYS A 480 20.90 5.58 -21.55
C LYS A 480 20.05 4.55 -22.29
N ARG A 481 18.91 4.97 -22.84
CA ARG A 481 18.06 4.13 -23.68
C ARG A 481 18.81 3.75 -24.96
N GLN A 482 19.35 4.73 -25.69
CA GLN A 482 20.12 4.48 -26.92
C GLN A 482 21.35 3.61 -26.69
N SER A 483 22.11 3.85 -25.62
CA SER A 483 23.30 3.05 -25.29
C SER A 483 22.94 1.61 -24.95
N ARG A 484 21.87 1.39 -24.18
CA ARG A 484 21.35 0.06 -23.86
C ARG A 484 20.87 -0.68 -25.11
N ASP A 485 20.07 -0.03 -25.94
CA ASP A 485 19.49 -0.65 -27.13
C ASP A 485 20.60 -1.08 -28.10
N ALA A 486 21.62 -0.25 -28.31
CA ALA A 486 22.81 -0.59 -29.12
C ALA A 486 23.64 -1.73 -28.48
N TYR A 487 23.83 -1.73 -27.16
CA TYR A 487 24.53 -2.81 -26.46
C TYR A 487 23.81 -4.16 -26.60
N GLN A 488 22.47 -4.18 -26.55
CA GLN A 488 21.68 -5.39 -26.79
C GLN A 488 21.83 -5.92 -28.22
N VAL A 489 21.87 -5.03 -29.23
CA VAL A 489 22.10 -5.42 -30.63
C VAL A 489 23.45 -6.11 -30.79
N ILE A 490 24.49 -5.61 -30.13
CA ILE A 490 25.84 -6.20 -30.18
C ILE A 490 25.87 -7.57 -29.51
N LEU A 491 25.27 -7.70 -28.31
CA LEU A 491 25.16 -9.00 -27.65
C LEU A 491 24.42 -10.01 -28.52
N ALA A 492 23.34 -9.59 -29.20
CA ALA A 492 22.62 -10.43 -30.13
C ALA A 492 23.46 -10.84 -31.36
N GLN A 493 24.26 -9.92 -31.91
CA GLN A 493 25.19 -10.23 -33.02
C GLN A 493 26.27 -11.22 -32.60
N LYS A 494 26.92 -11.02 -31.43
CA LYS A 494 27.89 -11.96 -30.87
C LYS A 494 27.28 -13.33 -30.62
N ALA A 495 26.06 -13.38 -30.07
CA ALA A 495 25.34 -14.63 -29.88
C ALA A 495 25.09 -15.35 -31.21
N LEU A 496 24.73 -14.61 -32.26
CA LEU A 496 24.49 -15.16 -33.61
C LEU A 496 25.79 -15.61 -34.30
N GLU A 497 26.91 -14.92 -34.08
CA GLU A 497 28.24 -15.38 -34.53
C GLU A 497 28.65 -16.68 -33.84
N ASN A 498 28.46 -16.77 -32.53
CA ASN A 498 28.71 -18.00 -31.77
C ASN A 498 27.77 -19.14 -32.23
N ALA A 499 26.49 -18.86 -32.48
CA ALA A 499 25.53 -19.83 -33.01
C ALA A 499 25.93 -20.33 -34.43
N LYS A 500 26.45 -19.46 -35.29
CA LYS A 500 27.01 -19.86 -36.59
C LYS A 500 28.19 -20.83 -36.44
N GLN A 501 29.02 -20.66 -35.40
CA GLN A 501 30.12 -21.59 -35.10
C GLN A 501 29.63 -22.98 -34.65
N PHE A 502 28.43 -23.10 -34.06
CA PHE A 502 27.82 -24.40 -33.78
C PHE A 502 27.47 -25.17 -35.06
N GLY A 503 27.02 -24.48 -36.12
CA GLY A 503 26.80 -25.10 -37.43
C GLY A 503 28.08 -25.72 -38.03
N THR A 504 29.23 -25.07 -37.81
CA THR A 504 30.55 -25.65 -38.16
C THR A 504 30.99 -26.76 -37.21
N TYR A 505 30.67 -26.66 -35.91
CA TYR A 505 30.94 -27.70 -34.91
C TYR A 505 30.23 -29.00 -35.27
N PHE A 506 28.93 -29.00 -35.57
CA PHE A 506 28.20 -30.22 -35.96
C PHE A 506 28.69 -30.81 -37.29
N LYS A 507 29.15 -29.96 -38.22
CA LYS A 507 29.79 -30.43 -39.47
C LYS A 507 31.16 -31.07 -39.23
N LEU A 508 31.94 -30.57 -38.26
CA LEU A 508 33.25 -31.11 -37.89
C LEU A 508 33.12 -32.37 -37.01
N GLN A 509 32.15 -32.42 -36.11
CA GLN A 509 31.85 -33.56 -35.24
C GLN A 509 31.38 -34.80 -36.02
N ALA A 510 30.71 -34.59 -37.16
CA ALA A 510 30.39 -35.67 -38.11
C ALA A 510 31.63 -36.34 -38.73
N THR A 511 32.83 -35.75 -38.57
CA THR A 511 34.08 -36.26 -39.18
C THR A 511 35.13 -36.73 -38.18
N LYS A 512 34.97 -36.52 -36.87
CA LYS A 512 35.93 -36.99 -35.85
C LYS A 512 35.22 -37.45 -34.57
N GLU A 513 35.51 -38.68 -34.16
CA GLU A 513 35.12 -39.22 -32.86
C GLU A 513 35.92 -38.55 -31.73
N ASN A 514 35.20 -38.09 -30.72
CA ASN A 514 35.67 -37.65 -29.40
C ASN A 514 36.62 -36.46 -29.34
N ILE A 515 36.04 -35.26 -29.29
CA ILE A 515 36.63 -34.13 -28.58
C ILE A 515 35.53 -33.48 -27.73
N ASN A 516 35.55 -33.70 -26.41
CA ASN A 516 34.68 -33.02 -25.43
C ASN A 516 35.20 -31.61 -25.13
N TYR A 517 35.46 -30.83 -26.18
CA TYR A 517 35.93 -29.45 -26.06
C TYR A 517 35.41 -28.65 -27.24
N VAL A 518 34.57 -27.64 -26.96
CA VAL A 518 34.15 -26.61 -27.92
C VAL A 518 35.22 -25.52 -27.93
N PRO A 519 36.09 -25.42 -28.96
CA PRO A 519 37.16 -24.45 -28.97
C PRO A 519 36.59 -23.03 -29.07
N GLY A 520 36.87 -22.18 -28.09
CA GLY A 520 36.51 -20.76 -28.10
C GLY A 520 35.27 -20.36 -27.28
N TYR A 521 34.57 -21.31 -26.65
CA TYR A 521 33.44 -20.98 -25.77
C TYR A 521 33.95 -20.69 -24.34
N GLN A 522 34.01 -19.42 -23.96
CA GLN A 522 34.01 -19.03 -22.55
C GLN A 522 32.60 -18.53 -22.21
N PRO A 523 31.90 -19.15 -21.23
CA PRO A 523 30.62 -18.62 -20.78
C PRO A 523 30.89 -17.27 -20.09
N GLU A 524 30.43 -16.17 -20.70
CA GLU A 524 30.31 -14.92 -19.96
C GLU A 524 29.25 -15.14 -18.88
N ILE A 525 29.70 -15.13 -17.61
CA ILE A 525 28.80 -15.12 -16.45
C ILE A 525 28.12 -13.75 -16.43
N VAL A 526 27.02 -13.63 -17.17
CA VAL A 526 26.13 -12.47 -17.03
C VAL A 526 25.47 -12.60 -15.67
N MET A 527 25.98 -11.85 -14.69
CA MET A 527 25.38 -11.81 -13.35
C MET A 527 23.90 -11.42 -13.47
N THR A 528 23.03 -12.24 -12.91
CA THR A 528 21.56 -12.07 -12.91
C THR A 528 21.13 -10.67 -12.45
N ASP A 529 21.92 -10.03 -11.58
CA ASP A 529 21.66 -8.68 -11.06
C ASP A 529 21.76 -7.60 -12.13
N LYS A 530 22.62 -7.75 -13.15
CA LYS A 530 22.71 -6.80 -14.27
C LYS A 530 21.51 -6.91 -15.22
N VAL A 531 20.97 -8.11 -15.38
CA VAL A 531 19.75 -8.37 -16.19
C VAL A 531 18.50 -7.86 -15.45
N LEU A 532 18.41 -8.03 -14.14
CA LEU A 532 17.31 -7.50 -13.33
C LEU A 532 17.36 -5.97 -13.20
N SER A 533 18.55 -5.36 -13.18
CA SER A 533 18.70 -3.90 -13.27
C SER A 533 18.36 -3.32 -14.65
N SER A 534 18.20 -4.20 -15.66
CA SER A 534 17.90 -3.83 -17.05
C SER A 534 16.43 -4.00 -17.45
N SER A 535 15.59 -4.60 -16.61
CA SER A 535 14.15 -4.61 -16.83
C SER A 535 13.59 -3.22 -16.48
N VAL A 536 13.28 -2.45 -17.51
CA VAL A 536 12.42 -1.27 -17.39
C VAL A 536 10.99 -1.77 -17.58
N PRO A 537 10.16 -1.89 -16.52
CA PRO A 537 8.75 -1.66 -16.72
C PRO A 537 8.59 -0.15 -16.88
N GLU A 538 8.80 0.35 -18.10
CA GLU A 538 8.09 1.56 -18.52
C GLU A 538 6.65 1.10 -18.53
N ASP A 539 5.98 1.19 -17.39
CA ASP A 539 4.55 0.87 -17.27
C ASP A 539 3.86 1.84 -18.24
N PRO A 540 3.43 1.38 -19.44
CA PRO A 540 3.01 2.27 -20.51
C PRO A 540 1.65 2.92 -20.21
N LEU A 541 1.06 2.58 -19.05
CA LEU A 541 -0.27 2.98 -18.64
C LEU A 541 -0.29 4.21 -17.73
N PHE A 542 0.79 4.57 -17.02
CA PHE A 542 0.64 5.57 -15.93
C PHE A 542 1.76 6.62 -15.77
N CYS A 543 3.03 6.33 -16.06
CA CYS A 543 4.10 7.33 -15.88
C CYS A 543 4.45 8.04 -17.20
N ARG A 544 3.60 9.01 -17.60
CA ARG A 544 3.87 9.88 -18.76
C ARG A 544 4.71 11.10 -18.42
N THR A 545 5.41 11.09 -17.28
CA THR A 545 6.25 12.22 -16.84
C THR A 545 7.18 12.67 -17.95
N GLU A 546 7.75 11.74 -18.73
CA GLU A 546 8.62 12.08 -19.86
C GLU A 546 7.87 12.74 -21.03
N GLU A 547 6.71 12.21 -21.44
CA GLU A 547 5.90 12.84 -22.49
C GLU A 547 5.43 14.24 -22.07
N MET A 548 5.05 14.39 -20.80
CA MET A 548 4.62 15.66 -20.23
C MET A 548 5.77 16.65 -20.08
N SER A 549 6.96 16.19 -19.66
CA SER A 549 8.18 16.99 -19.57
C SER A 549 8.68 17.45 -20.93
N LEU A 550 8.70 16.57 -21.93
CA LEU A 550 9.09 16.93 -23.31
C LEU A 550 8.09 17.93 -23.92
N LYS A 551 6.79 17.70 -23.71
CA LYS A 551 5.74 18.62 -24.14
C LYS A 551 5.84 19.97 -23.44
N TYR A 552 6.20 20.00 -22.15
CA TYR A 552 6.46 21.24 -21.42
C TYR A 552 7.66 22.01 -21.99
N LEU A 553 8.75 21.30 -22.32
CA LEU A 553 9.95 21.90 -22.92
C LEU A 553 9.80 22.24 -24.41
N ASN A 554 8.66 21.92 -25.04
CA ASN A 554 8.43 22.02 -26.48
C ASN A 554 9.45 21.25 -27.35
N ILE A 555 9.97 20.13 -26.84
CA ILE A 555 10.93 19.28 -27.55
C ILE A 555 10.22 18.04 -28.07
N SER A 556 10.33 17.75 -29.37
CA SER A 556 9.86 16.46 -29.90
C SER A 556 10.87 15.34 -29.57
N PRO A 557 10.41 14.10 -29.35
CA PRO A 557 11.32 12.96 -29.14
C PRO A 557 12.34 12.82 -30.28
N GLU A 558 11.93 13.03 -31.54
CA GLU A 558 12.79 12.92 -32.71
C GLU A 558 13.90 13.98 -32.71
N PHE A 559 13.58 15.20 -32.28
CA PHE A 559 14.57 16.27 -32.18
C PHE A 559 15.61 15.99 -31.09
N LEU A 560 15.16 15.49 -29.92
CA LEU A 560 16.05 15.10 -28.84
C LEU A 560 17.00 13.97 -29.27
N ILE A 561 16.47 12.95 -29.95
CA ILE A 561 17.27 11.86 -30.51
C ILE A 561 18.33 12.42 -31.46
N GLY A 562 17.93 13.23 -32.45
CA GLY A 562 18.85 13.82 -33.42
C GLY A 562 19.93 14.71 -32.78
N ALA A 563 19.61 15.42 -31.70
CA ALA A 563 20.58 16.23 -30.96
C ALA A 563 21.65 15.38 -30.26
N ILE A 564 21.26 14.26 -29.65
CA ILE A 564 22.18 13.30 -29.03
C ILE A 564 23.05 12.63 -30.09
N GLU A 565 22.42 12.17 -31.17
CA GLU A 565 23.11 11.52 -32.29
C GLU A 565 24.12 12.46 -32.97
N GLY A 566 23.79 13.75 -33.12
CA GLY A 566 24.70 14.76 -33.65
C GLY A 566 25.98 14.91 -32.81
N VAL A 567 25.88 14.84 -31.47
CA VAL A 567 27.05 14.86 -30.58
C VAL A 567 27.83 13.54 -30.63
N MET A 568 27.13 12.40 -30.74
CA MET A 568 27.76 11.10 -30.93
C MET A 568 28.63 11.05 -32.20
N GLN A 569 28.17 11.69 -33.29
CA GLN A 569 28.90 11.76 -34.55
C GLN A 569 30.26 12.46 -34.43
N GLU A 570 30.41 13.43 -33.53
CA GLU A 570 31.66 14.18 -33.29
C GLU A 570 32.79 13.31 -32.72
N TYR A 571 32.49 12.12 -32.19
CA TYR A 571 33.51 11.25 -31.61
C TYR A 571 34.32 10.54 -32.71
N PRO A 572 35.65 10.77 -32.77
CA PRO A 572 36.49 10.23 -33.82
C PRO A 572 36.62 8.71 -33.70
N ALA A 573 36.76 8.04 -34.85
CA ALA A 573 37.04 6.62 -34.88
C ALA A 573 38.43 6.32 -34.29
N THR A 574 38.53 5.27 -33.47
CA THR A 574 39.84 4.73 -33.11
C THR A 574 40.46 4.03 -34.35
N PRO A 575 41.76 4.26 -34.65
CA PRO A 575 42.42 3.63 -35.79
C PRO A 575 42.51 2.12 -35.55
N GLY A 576 41.89 1.32 -36.45
CA GLY A 576 41.82 -0.13 -36.37
C GLY A 576 40.41 -0.72 -36.24
N SER A 577 39.37 0.10 -36.24
CA SER A 577 37.97 -0.37 -36.20
C SER A 577 37.56 -1.08 -37.51
N PRO A 578 36.89 -2.25 -37.43
CA PRO A 578 36.51 -3.01 -38.61
C PRO A 578 35.47 -2.25 -39.45
N GLN A 579 35.77 -2.02 -40.73
CA GLN A 579 34.79 -1.60 -41.71
C GLN A 579 33.94 -2.80 -42.10
N LEU A 580 32.67 -2.80 -41.71
CA LEU A 580 31.69 -3.79 -42.16
C LEU A 580 30.53 -3.07 -42.86
N THR A 581 30.35 -3.43 -44.13
CA THR A 581 29.21 -3.05 -44.96
C THR A 581 28.02 -3.95 -44.63
N SER A 582 26.88 -3.37 -44.25
CA SER A 582 25.59 -4.04 -44.39
C SER A 582 24.44 -3.04 -44.49
N GLY A 583 23.57 -3.23 -45.48
CA GLY A 583 22.45 -2.34 -45.83
C GLY A 583 21.24 -2.42 -44.89
N VAL A 584 21.43 -2.20 -43.59
CA VAL A 584 20.35 -1.98 -42.61
C VAL A 584 20.51 -0.59 -42.01
N GLU A 585 19.42 0.10 -41.67
CA GLU A 585 19.47 1.40 -40.99
C GLU A 585 20.10 1.23 -39.60
N GLU A 586 21.37 1.59 -39.47
CA GLU A 586 22.12 1.58 -38.21
C GLU A 586 21.97 2.91 -37.48
N THR A 587 21.68 2.86 -36.18
CA THR A 587 21.62 4.05 -35.33
C THR A 587 23.02 4.64 -35.13
N GLU A 588 23.14 5.92 -34.77
CA GLU A 588 24.48 6.48 -34.48
C GLU A 588 25.13 5.83 -33.25
N ALA A 589 24.33 5.35 -32.29
CA ALA A 589 24.83 4.58 -31.16
C ALA A 589 25.51 3.27 -31.61
N ASP A 590 24.93 2.55 -32.58
CA ASP A 590 25.53 1.35 -33.17
C ASP A 590 26.89 1.68 -33.85
N LYS A 591 26.95 2.81 -34.55
CA LYS A 591 28.18 3.28 -35.21
C LYS A 591 29.25 3.68 -34.20
N CYS A 592 28.89 4.31 -33.08
CA CYS A 592 29.83 4.65 -32.01
C CYS A 592 30.46 3.39 -31.40
N PHE A 593 29.66 2.36 -31.13
CA PHE A 593 30.20 1.08 -30.65
C PHE A 593 31.14 0.43 -31.68
N LYS A 594 30.79 0.45 -32.97
CA LYS A 594 31.69 -0.05 -34.04
C LYS A 594 33.01 0.74 -34.13
N ARG A 595 33.00 2.02 -33.78
CA ARG A 595 34.20 2.87 -33.66
C ARG A 595 35.03 2.58 -32.41
N GLY A 596 34.62 1.63 -31.58
CA GLY A 596 35.30 1.24 -30.33
C GLY A 596 34.97 2.15 -29.14
N ILE A 597 33.88 2.93 -29.21
CA ILE A 597 33.47 3.82 -28.12
C ILE A 597 32.58 3.04 -27.15
N ASP A 598 32.97 3.00 -25.88
CA ASP A 598 32.13 2.44 -24.82
C ASP A 598 31.10 3.48 -24.36
N LEU A 599 29.85 3.35 -24.83
CA LEU A 599 28.72 4.20 -24.41
C LEU A 599 28.17 3.85 -23.02
N MET A 600 28.67 2.79 -22.37
CA MET A 600 28.31 2.42 -21.01
C MET A 600 29.29 3.00 -19.98
N ASN A 601 30.39 3.61 -20.43
CA ASN A 601 31.34 4.30 -19.56
C ASN A 601 30.75 5.64 -19.05
N ASP A 602 30.95 5.93 -17.76
CA ASP A 602 30.44 7.16 -17.13
C ASP A 602 31.06 8.42 -17.75
N ASP A 603 32.31 8.37 -18.21
CA ASP A 603 33.00 9.53 -18.80
C ASP A 603 32.44 9.89 -20.19
N THR A 604 32.12 8.89 -21.01
CA THR A 604 31.53 9.11 -22.35
C THR A 604 30.10 9.61 -22.21
N LEU A 605 29.32 9.02 -21.29
CA LEU A 605 27.99 9.50 -20.91
C LEU A 605 28.02 10.96 -20.45
N SER A 606 28.93 11.31 -19.56
CA SER A 606 29.05 12.67 -19.02
C SER A 606 29.36 13.69 -20.12
N ASN A 607 30.32 13.39 -20.98
CA ASN A 607 30.71 14.29 -22.06
C ASN A 607 29.61 14.46 -23.12
N ILE A 608 28.96 13.38 -23.54
CA ILE A 608 27.88 13.43 -24.54
C ILE A 608 26.68 14.19 -24.00
N CYS A 609 26.23 13.87 -22.76
CA CYS A 609 25.09 14.56 -22.15
C CYS A 609 25.38 16.07 -21.96
N GLN A 610 26.58 16.43 -21.48
CA GLN A 610 26.94 17.84 -21.28
C GLN A 610 27.03 18.64 -22.57
N LYS A 611 27.63 18.07 -23.62
CA LYS A 611 27.68 18.71 -24.95
C LYS A 611 26.29 18.85 -25.56
N THR A 612 25.46 17.80 -25.47
CA THR A 612 24.08 17.83 -25.97
C THR A 612 23.28 18.92 -25.26
N TYR A 613 23.41 19.01 -23.93
CA TYR A 613 22.78 20.06 -23.15
C TYR A 613 23.21 21.45 -23.62
N LYS A 614 24.52 21.70 -23.77
CA LYS A 614 25.04 22.99 -24.26
C LYS A 614 24.48 23.34 -25.64
N ASN A 615 24.47 22.39 -26.57
CA ASN A 615 23.96 22.58 -27.93
C ASN A 615 22.46 22.90 -27.96
N LEU A 616 21.66 22.24 -27.12
CA LEU A 616 20.21 22.49 -27.01
C LEU A 616 19.90 23.86 -26.41
N VAL A 617 20.68 24.29 -25.42
CA VAL A 617 20.51 25.63 -24.81
C VAL A 617 20.99 26.73 -25.76
N SER A 618 22.11 26.53 -26.47
CA SER A 618 22.66 27.54 -27.39
C SER A 618 21.87 27.71 -28.68
N SER A 619 21.12 26.70 -29.11
CA SER A 619 20.41 26.67 -30.40
C SER A 619 19.05 27.38 -30.40
N THR A 620 18.68 28.07 -29.30
CA THR A 620 17.34 28.66 -29.05
C THR A 620 16.15 27.71 -29.26
N ALA A 621 16.40 26.41 -29.44
CA ALA A 621 15.39 25.38 -29.65
C ALA A 621 14.61 25.03 -28.37
N VAL A 622 15.17 25.39 -27.20
CA VAL A 622 14.54 25.18 -25.88
C VAL A 622 14.48 26.53 -25.18
N THR A 623 13.26 27.06 -24.98
CA THR A 623 13.05 28.21 -24.11
C THR A 623 13.04 27.72 -22.66
N LEU A 624 14.21 27.70 -22.02
CA LEU A 624 14.28 27.67 -20.56
C LEU A 624 13.78 29.03 -20.06
N ASN A 625 13.14 29.08 -18.88
CA ASN A 625 12.75 30.36 -18.30
C ASN A 625 14.00 31.22 -18.09
N GLU A 626 14.24 32.16 -18.99
CA GLU A 626 15.17 33.26 -18.78
C GLU A 626 14.63 34.09 -17.62
N THR A 627 15.51 34.40 -16.67
CA THR A 627 15.31 35.48 -15.70
C THR A 627 14.82 36.72 -16.43
N GLU A 628 13.74 37.33 -15.93
CA GLU A 628 13.02 38.46 -16.51
C GLU A 628 13.85 39.37 -17.43
N PHE A 629 13.38 39.58 -18.67
CA PHE A 629 13.08 40.93 -19.13
C PHE A 629 11.87 40.94 -20.07
N ILE A 630 11.15 42.06 -19.96
CA ILE A 630 9.78 42.33 -20.40
C ILE A 630 9.58 42.19 -21.92
N GLY A 631 8.51 41.48 -22.29
CA GLY A 631 7.67 41.84 -23.44
C GLY A 631 7.80 40.97 -24.70
N GLN A 632 6.86 40.05 -24.89
CA GLN A 632 5.75 40.19 -25.85
C GLN A 632 4.92 38.90 -25.90
N LYS A 633 3.61 39.09 -26.04
CA LYS A 633 2.57 38.07 -26.13
C LYS A 633 2.84 37.08 -27.27
N THR A 634 2.62 35.79 -27.01
CA THR A 634 2.30 34.81 -28.07
C THR A 634 1.04 34.02 -27.72
N ALA A 635 0.21 33.83 -28.73
CA ALA A 635 -1.16 33.35 -28.64
C ALA A 635 -1.26 31.82 -28.53
N LEU A 636 -2.24 31.36 -27.77
CA LEU A 636 -2.63 29.97 -27.60
C LEU A 636 -3.12 29.34 -28.92
N ILE A 637 -2.59 28.15 -29.24
CA ILE A 637 -3.24 27.19 -30.12
C ILE A 637 -3.90 26.12 -29.24
N GLN A 638 -5.22 26.05 -29.26
CA GLN A 638 -5.97 24.95 -28.65
C GLN A 638 -5.82 23.68 -29.49
N PRO A 639 -5.43 22.54 -28.92
CA PRO A 639 -5.74 21.26 -29.53
C PRO A 639 -7.23 20.94 -29.27
N GLN A 640 -7.98 20.61 -30.33
CA GLN A 640 -9.32 20.03 -30.16
C GLN A 640 -9.20 18.72 -29.37
N MET A 641 -9.88 18.68 -28.22
CA MET A 641 -10.05 17.47 -27.41
C MET A 641 -11.27 16.66 -27.87
N PRO A 642 -11.29 15.34 -27.65
CA PRO A 642 -12.51 14.55 -27.72
C PRO A 642 -13.49 15.01 -26.63
N THR A 643 -14.78 15.04 -26.93
CA THR A 643 -15.82 15.60 -26.06
C THR A 643 -15.98 14.86 -24.73
N LYS A 644 -16.38 15.61 -23.68
CA LYS A 644 -16.63 15.20 -22.27
C LYS A 644 -17.43 13.89 -22.07
N ARG A 645 -18.18 13.42 -23.06
CA ARG A 645 -18.96 12.16 -22.97
C ARG A 645 -18.14 10.89 -23.19
N LEU A 646 -16.91 10.99 -23.70
CA LEU A 646 -16.05 9.84 -23.95
C LEU A 646 -15.21 9.44 -22.73
N ALA A 647 -14.77 10.37 -21.88
CA ALA A 647 -13.93 10.05 -20.73
C ALA A 647 -14.66 9.18 -19.68
N ASN A 648 -15.94 9.47 -19.42
CA ASN A 648 -16.70 8.80 -18.35
C ASN A 648 -17.26 7.41 -18.74
N ARG A 649 -17.26 7.04 -20.03
CA ARG A 649 -17.62 5.67 -20.47
C ARG A 649 -16.41 4.77 -20.72
N ARG A 650 -15.18 5.32 -20.60
CA ARG A 650 -13.93 4.65 -21.02
C ARG A 650 -13.03 4.23 -19.86
N ALA A 651 -13.32 4.69 -18.64
CA ALA A 651 -12.72 4.14 -17.42
C ALA A 651 -13.33 2.78 -17.01
N SER A 652 -14.51 2.45 -17.55
CA SER A 652 -15.32 1.27 -17.18
C SER A 652 -15.31 0.13 -18.21
N ALA A 653 -14.54 0.23 -19.29
CA ALA A 653 -14.39 -0.84 -20.27
C ALA A 653 -12.92 -1.03 -20.59
N GLY A 654 -12.35 -2.16 -20.16
CA GLY A 654 -10.96 -2.58 -20.39
C GLY A 654 -10.64 -2.86 -21.87
N VAL A 655 -10.71 -1.82 -22.71
CA VAL A 655 -10.36 -1.88 -24.12
C VAL A 655 -9.10 -1.04 -24.37
N VAL A 656 -8.11 -1.69 -24.98
CA VAL A 656 -6.79 -1.18 -25.35
C VAL A 656 -6.91 0.14 -26.13
N MET A 657 -6.36 1.21 -25.56
CA MET A 657 -6.25 2.50 -26.25
C MET A 657 -5.10 2.49 -27.25
N ASN A 658 -5.41 2.62 -28.54
CA ASN A 658 -4.47 3.15 -29.55
C ASN A 658 -4.36 4.69 -29.41
N MET A 659 -3.96 5.17 -28.23
CA MET A 659 -3.62 6.58 -27.93
C MET A 659 -2.18 6.71 -27.43
N GLY A 660 -1.37 5.69 -27.66
CA GLY A 660 0.04 5.98 -27.91
C GLY A 660 0.08 6.74 -29.21
N ILE A 661 0.79 7.87 -29.25
CA ILE A 661 1.79 7.92 -30.30
C ILE A 661 2.51 6.60 -30.10
N ARG A 662 2.27 5.61 -30.96
CA ARG A 662 3.30 4.59 -31.17
C ARG A 662 4.49 5.45 -31.54
N ARG A 663 5.28 5.87 -30.54
CA ARG A 663 6.69 6.05 -30.76
C ARG A 663 7.01 4.75 -31.46
N LYS A 664 7.61 4.81 -32.63
CA LYS A 664 8.17 3.62 -33.28
C LYS A 664 9.33 3.06 -32.40
N SER A 665 9.17 3.05 -31.07
CA SER A 665 10.13 2.72 -30.02
C SER A 665 9.97 1.30 -29.54
N VAL A 666 9.01 0.53 -30.04
CA VAL A 666 9.39 -0.81 -30.48
C VAL A 666 10.13 -0.57 -31.79
N VAL A 667 11.42 -0.21 -31.71
CA VAL A 667 12.32 -0.52 -32.82
C VAL A 667 12.05 -2.00 -33.05
N PRO A 668 11.52 -2.40 -34.22
CA PRO A 668 11.31 -3.82 -34.47
C PRO A 668 12.63 -4.50 -34.13
N LEU A 669 12.58 -5.55 -33.28
CA LEU A 669 13.74 -6.35 -32.91
C LEU A 669 14.65 -6.39 -34.12
N ASN A 670 15.83 -5.78 -34.02
CA ASN A 670 16.74 -5.66 -35.15
C ASN A 670 16.84 -7.06 -35.77
N ALA A 671 16.87 -7.18 -37.10
CA ALA A 671 16.71 -8.48 -37.76
C ALA A 671 17.69 -9.53 -37.19
N SER A 672 18.88 -9.09 -36.77
CA SER A 672 19.86 -9.87 -36.00
C SER A 672 19.36 -10.39 -34.65
N ALA A 673 18.70 -9.57 -33.84
CA ALA A 673 18.11 -9.94 -32.55
C ALA A 673 16.89 -10.86 -32.70
N LEU A 674 16.06 -10.64 -33.73
CA LEU A 674 14.95 -11.54 -34.05
C LEU A 674 15.47 -12.91 -34.50
N GLN A 675 16.50 -12.93 -35.34
CA GLN A 675 17.13 -14.15 -35.82
C GLN A 675 17.86 -14.90 -34.69
N ALA A 676 18.59 -14.20 -33.81
CA ALA A 676 19.24 -14.80 -32.65
C ALA A 676 18.21 -15.43 -31.69
N LYS A 677 17.08 -14.76 -31.46
CA LYS A 677 15.97 -15.31 -30.66
C LYS A 677 15.35 -16.56 -31.31
N GLN A 678 15.11 -16.54 -32.62
CA GLN A 678 14.58 -17.70 -33.34
C GLN A 678 15.54 -18.90 -33.32
N GLU A 679 16.85 -18.66 -33.41
CA GLU A 679 17.86 -19.70 -33.26
C GLU A 679 17.87 -20.27 -31.83
N LEU A 680 17.86 -19.42 -30.80
CA LEU A 680 17.72 -19.80 -29.38
C LEU A 680 16.47 -20.64 -29.10
N ASP A 681 15.29 -20.18 -29.55
CA ASP A 681 14.03 -20.91 -29.43
C ASP A 681 14.08 -22.26 -30.19
N GLY A 682 14.86 -22.32 -31.27
CA GLY A 682 15.16 -23.57 -32.00
C GLY A 682 16.00 -24.55 -31.19
N PHE A 683 17.05 -24.06 -30.50
CA PHE A 683 17.89 -24.88 -29.63
C PHE A 683 17.10 -25.44 -28.43
N GLU A 684 16.23 -24.65 -27.81
CA GLU A 684 15.36 -25.10 -26.71
C GLU A 684 14.37 -26.19 -27.16
N LYS A 685 13.78 -26.06 -28.35
CA LYS A 685 12.91 -27.09 -28.94
C LYS A 685 13.62 -28.42 -29.18
N HIS A 686 14.93 -28.41 -29.39
CA HIS A 686 15.73 -29.60 -29.63
C HIS A 686 16.36 -30.21 -28.36
N LYS A 687 16.06 -29.68 -27.16
CA LYS A 687 16.60 -30.15 -25.86
C LYS A 687 18.13 -30.25 -25.85
N ILE A 688 18.81 -29.40 -26.60
CA ILE A 688 20.27 -29.31 -26.54
C ILE A 688 20.58 -28.61 -25.21
N GLY A 689 21.13 -29.39 -24.27
CA GLY A 689 21.34 -28.98 -22.88
C GLY A 689 22.39 -27.86 -22.72
N LYS A 690 22.44 -27.30 -21.52
CA LYS A 690 23.30 -26.18 -21.08
C LYS A 690 24.83 -26.43 -21.09
N GLU A 691 25.30 -27.54 -21.64
CA GLU A 691 26.73 -27.81 -21.85
C GLU A 691 27.14 -27.41 -23.26
#